data_AF-A0A946DLV5-F1
#
_entry.id   AF-A0A946DLV5-F1
#
_cell.length_a   1.000
_cell.length_b   1.000
_cell.length_c   1.000
_cell.angle_alpha   90.00
_cell.angle_beta   90.00
_cell.angle_gamma   90.00
#
_symmetry.space_group_name_H-M   'P 1'
#
loop_
_entity.id
_entity.type
_entity.pdbx_description
1 polymer ?
#
loop_
_entity_poly.entity_id
_entity_poly.type
_entity_poly.pdbx_seq_one_letter_code
_entity_poly.pdbx_strand_id
1 'polypeptide(L)'
;MRYDDLIVLIPSHSLEDFPTELGEKDAAGLLNAFAVAWHPLLLAESQAMPQWHRADEPPEEMADRLVFAPSACDEWLPGGWVEHARLQGAVVVAGTSDRAKMVEAATAPLRPTDDETQPENKTEPENKTETDQSEADKETPRRINWKFDVDPDLVADFLALGSCYLQVELLTRHMHHFSNLDEVHLQREAVAAAEAAIADDHEACRTHLRICFEALLEARERFYPVDCYLLDLCLLIPRLADDHLDKTLASGRAISLLLSGQDLDEIATAKPEIVESLRKAWEEGQVDVVGGELREAPTPLLPIESVLSEFRRGHQLFKQHLGRTPTTWGRRNYGFSTQIPQIITQFGYHSALHFALDDGIYPDAEQSKIRWEGCNGTSVDAISRIPLAGDSAVSFLRFAQRMAESMEEDQVASVIFARWPELTTPWNEDFRRIENYAPCLGRAVTLSGFFEQTDNPGRLSSYDAHEYLSPFLVQMVARREENPIGRFVDIQERRTQFDAACWYAAAARVLCGQAPEAEDDCSREDCIEDASSDPTAADIEKANTLIDEFAPQAAQELAEVITAGGEEADGFLVLNSQSFARDVSVELPGMETAPETNDLVKAAQFDSERKFATVSLPPSGFAWIPAAASATAESRRGSSPTAEENVLRNEFFEVHINEATGGIRTIKGYGRSPNRLSQLLAFRFPRERLIRTGDEDHVTEEKNYYSVMRCLSSKITCDGPSLGEIVTTGDIVDQQNDTRLAGFQQTFRVWRGRRIVEIDIELDVDRMPEGDPWTNYFASRFAWNDSAAALTRAVQSGAHGIQGERFEGPHYLEIADEAHRTTILNCGLPFHRTTGMRMVDSLLITAGESKRRFRFVIAVDADYPMQAALDATTPAAVVRTTRRPRSGSSGWFFRLNARNVQIQRILGYGGATDGEAATWEQHDQPSVADGKGFALRLIETEGRSRQVKLTCFKTPVSARLRDFQGRPLNELTVEGDAVIIDMAGHEIADVELRF
;
A
#
# COMPACT_ATOMS: atom_id res chain seq x y z
N MET A 1 12.62 -27.81 -51.57
CA MET A 1 13.78 -28.21 -50.75
C MET A 1 13.25 -29.14 -49.66
N ARG A 2 14.04 -30.08 -49.14
CA ARG A 2 13.65 -30.94 -48.00
C ARG A 2 14.60 -30.68 -46.84
N TYR A 3 14.10 -30.77 -45.61
CA TYR A 3 14.93 -30.74 -44.42
C TYR A 3 15.13 -32.15 -43.87
N ASP A 4 16.36 -32.53 -43.58
CA ASP A 4 16.69 -33.79 -42.90
C ASP A 4 16.68 -33.62 -41.38
N ASP A 5 17.22 -32.49 -40.88
CA ASP A 5 17.26 -32.15 -39.44
C ASP A 5 16.80 -30.71 -39.16
N LEU A 6 16.23 -30.51 -37.97
CA LEU A 6 15.79 -29.22 -37.43
C LEU A 6 16.62 -28.90 -36.19
N ILE A 7 17.44 -27.83 -36.23
CA ILE A 7 18.43 -27.54 -35.19
C ILE A 7 18.23 -26.14 -34.61
N VAL A 8 18.24 -26.01 -33.29
CA VAL A 8 18.29 -24.74 -32.56
C VAL A 8 19.64 -24.58 -31.88
N LEU A 9 20.37 -23.51 -32.16
CA LEU A 9 21.62 -23.23 -31.46
C LEU A 9 21.36 -22.61 -30.09
N ILE A 10 22.08 -23.07 -29.07
CA ILE A 10 22.00 -22.55 -27.71
C ILE A 10 23.30 -21.83 -27.30
N PRO A 11 23.22 -20.71 -26.57
CA PRO A 11 24.37 -19.93 -26.11
C PRO A 11 24.91 -20.46 -24.76
N SER A 12 25.08 -21.77 -24.65
CA SER A 12 25.47 -22.48 -23.42
C SER A 12 26.07 -23.84 -23.77
N HIS A 13 26.76 -24.48 -22.82
CA HIS A 13 27.35 -25.81 -23.01
C HIS A 13 26.31 -26.94 -22.92
N SER A 14 25.18 -26.68 -22.28
CA SER A 14 24.06 -27.59 -22.09
C SER A 14 22.78 -26.82 -21.72
N LEU A 15 21.66 -27.53 -21.54
CA LEU A 15 20.47 -26.91 -20.95
C LEU A 15 20.59 -26.65 -19.44
N GLU A 16 21.62 -27.17 -18.75
CA GLU A 16 21.83 -26.91 -17.31
C GLU A 16 22.35 -25.49 -17.06
N ASP A 17 23.14 -24.95 -17.99
CA ASP A 17 23.70 -23.60 -17.97
C ASP A 17 22.99 -22.67 -18.98
N PHE A 18 21.73 -22.99 -19.33
CA PHE A 18 20.91 -22.17 -20.21
C PHE A 18 20.73 -20.77 -19.61
N PRO A 19 20.93 -19.69 -20.39
CA PRO A 19 20.93 -18.35 -19.82
C PRO A 19 19.53 -17.93 -19.37
N THR A 20 19.44 -17.43 -18.14
CA THR A 20 18.20 -16.83 -17.58
C THR A 20 18.26 -15.31 -17.52
N GLU A 21 19.42 -14.71 -17.84
CA GLU A 21 19.65 -13.27 -17.85
C GLU A 21 20.08 -12.79 -19.24
N LEU A 22 19.09 -12.60 -20.13
CA LEU A 22 19.31 -12.03 -21.45
C LEU A 22 18.57 -10.69 -21.59
N GLY A 23 18.99 -9.87 -22.56
CA GLY A 23 18.22 -8.71 -22.99
C GLY A 23 16.93 -9.13 -23.71
N GLU A 24 15.93 -8.24 -23.74
CA GLU A 24 14.59 -8.54 -24.27
C GLU A 24 14.58 -9.17 -25.68
N LYS A 25 15.38 -8.63 -26.61
CA LYS A 25 15.45 -9.15 -27.99
C LYS A 25 16.10 -10.53 -28.07
N ASP A 26 17.12 -10.78 -27.26
CA ASP A 26 17.87 -12.03 -27.25
C ASP A 26 17.05 -13.14 -26.60
N ALA A 27 16.38 -12.84 -25.48
CA ALA A 27 15.40 -13.73 -24.86
C ALA A 27 14.26 -14.06 -25.83
N ALA A 28 13.70 -13.05 -26.49
CA ALA A 28 12.64 -13.25 -27.48
C ALA A 28 13.08 -14.13 -28.65
N GLY A 29 14.27 -13.88 -29.19
CA GLY A 29 14.85 -14.67 -30.28
C GLY A 29 15.08 -16.12 -29.88
N LEU A 30 15.63 -16.36 -28.68
CA LEU A 30 15.89 -17.70 -28.17
C LEU A 30 14.61 -18.50 -27.94
N LEU A 31 13.64 -17.93 -27.22
CA LEU A 31 12.33 -18.57 -26.99
C LEU A 31 11.59 -18.85 -28.29
N ASN A 32 11.56 -17.89 -29.22
CA ASN A 32 10.88 -18.05 -30.49
C ASN A 32 11.57 -19.09 -31.40
N ALA A 33 12.89 -19.24 -31.34
CA ALA A 33 13.59 -20.27 -32.11
C ALA A 33 13.15 -21.68 -31.67
N PHE A 34 13.05 -21.93 -30.37
CA PHE A 34 12.51 -23.19 -29.84
C PHE A 34 11.05 -23.39 -30.23
N ALA A 35 10.19 -22.37 -30.13
CA ALA A 35 8.79 -22.49 -30.54
C ALA A 35 8.65 -22.78 -32.05
N VAL A 36 9.33 -22.02 -32.90
CA VAL A 36 9.20 -22.09 -34.37
C VAL A 36 9.76 -23.38 -34.94
N ALA A 37 10.78 -23.99 -34.32
CA ALA A 37 11.30 -25.27 -34.76
C ALA A 37 10.25 -26.39 -34.76
N TRP A 38 9.19 -26.27 -33.95
CA TRP A 38 8.10 -27.24 -33.87
C TRP A 38 6.96 -27.01 -34.88
N HIS A 39 7.10 -26.07 -35.81
CA HIS A 39 6.08 -25.78 -36.82
C HIS A 39 5.66 -27.04 -37.60
N PRO A 40 4.34 -27.28 -37.87
CA PRO A 40 3.85 -28.55 -38.43
C PRO A 40 4.44 -28.88 -39.80
N LEU A 41 4.59 -27.89 -40.69
CA LEU A 41 5.27 -28.10 -41.98
C LEU A 41 6.72 -28.57 -41.84
N LEU A 42 7.44 -28.13 -40.80
CA LEU A 42 8.83 -28.53 -40.58
C LEU A 42 8.87 -29.97 -40.08
N LEU A 43 8.04 -30.32 -39.09
CA LEU A 43 7.97 -31.67 -38.52
C LEU A 43 7.53 -32.73 -39.53
N ALA A 44 6.53 -32.43 -40.36
CA ALA A 44 6.05 -33.37 -41.36
C ALA A 44 7.06 -33.58 -42.50
N GLU A 45 7.85 -32.57 -42.84
CA GLU A 45 8.85 -32.69 -43.90
C GLU A 45 10.14 -33.38 -43.43
N SER A 46 10.61 -33.03 -42.23
CA SER A 46 11.80 -33.66 -41.63
C SER A 46 11.53 -35.06 -41.12
N GLN A 47 10.28 -35.35 -40.70
CA GLN A 47 9.93 -36.57 -39.95
C GLN A 47 10.76 -36.72 -38.66
N ALA A 48 11.29 -35.59 -38.15
CA ALA A 48 12.23 -35.53 -37.04
C ALA A 48 11.83 -34.43 -36.04
N MET A 49 12.04 -34.71 -34.75
CA MET A 49 11.85 -33.73 -33.68
C MET A 49 13.02 -32.71 -33.68
N PRO A 50 12.78 -31.43 -33.34
CA PRO A 50 13.84 -30.45 -33.21
C PRO A 50 14.88 -30.84 -32.16
N GLN A 51 16.15 -30.62 -32.50
CA GLN A 51 17.29 -30.84 -31.61
C GLN A 51 18.00 -29.52 -31.32
N TRP A 52 18.78 -29.48 -30.25
CA TRP A 52 19.62 -28.33 -29.94
C TRP A 52 21.10 -28.68 -30.04
N HIS A 53 21.91 -27.70 -30.43
CA HIS A 53 23.37 -27.81 -30.50
C HIS A 53 24.01 -26.59 -29.85
N ARG A 54 25.21 -26.78 -29.29
CA ARG A 54 25.98 -25.67 -28.73
C ARG A 54 26.43 -24.73 -29.84
N ALA A 55 26.32 -23.43 -29.61
CA ALA A 55 26.73 -22.43 -30.59
C ALA A 55 28.26 -22.37 -30.81
N ASP A 56 29.07 -22.78 -29.82
CA ASP A 56 30.54 -22.84 -29.94
C ASP A 56 31.06 -24.09 -30.65
N GLU A 57 30.22 -25.12 -30.77
CA GLU A 57 30.49 -26.35 -31.51
C GLU A 57 29.30 -26.67 -32.45
N PRO A 58 29.04 -25.80 -33.45
CA PRO A 58 27.91 -25.99 -34.35
C PRO A 58 28.15 -27.21 -35.27
N PRO A 59 27.08 -27.85 -35.78
CA PRO A 59 27.19 -29.08 -36.59
C PRO A 59 28.12 -28.91 -37.80
N GLU A 60 28.96 -29.91 -38.12
CA GLU A 60 29.87 -29.82 -39.28
C GLU A 60 29.18 -30.11 -40.62
N GLU A 61 28.15 -30.95 -40.62
CA GLU A 61 27.34 -31.27 -41.81
C GLU A 61 26.19 -30.28 -41.96
N MET A 62 26.08 -29.64 -43.13
CA MET A 62 25.19 -28.48 -43.33
C MET A 62 24.12 -28.70 -44.41
N ALA A 63 24.32 -29.67 -45.30
CA ALA A 63 23.40 -29.89 -46.42
C ALA A 63 22.01 -30.28 -45.92
N ASP A 64 20.97 -29.71 -46.52
CA ASP A 64 19.57 -30.06 -46.26
C ASP A 64 19.12 -29.93 -44.78
N ARG A 65 19.78 -29.08 -43.99
CA ARG A 65 19.38 -28.79 -42.58
C ARG A 65 18.77 -27.40 -42.42
N LEU A 66 17.82 -27.27 -41.49
CA LEU A 66 17.33 -25.98 -41.00
C LEU A 66 17.97 -25.67 -39.65
N VAL A 67 18.66 -24.53 -39.55
CA VAL A 67 19.32 -24.09 -38.31
C VAL A 67 18.78 -22.74 -37.86
N PHE A 68 18.24 -22.68 -36.66
CA PHE A 68 17.95 -21.42 -35.96
C PHE A 68 19.17 -20.98 -35.18
N ALA A 69 19.66 -19.78 -35.47
CA ALA A 69 20.76 -19.13 -34.77
C ALA A 69 20.24 -17.84 -34.11
N PRO A 70 19.71 -17.92 -32.87
CA PRO A 70 19.30 -16.75 -32.08
C PRO A 70 20.47 -15.78 -31.90
N SER A 71 20.21 -14.47 -31.83
CA SER A 71 21.25 -13.44 -31.65
C SER A 71 22.09 -13.63 -30.38
N ALA A 72 21.52 -14.24 -29.33
CA ALA A 72 22.25 -14.63 -28.13
C ALA A 72 23.47 -15.55 -28.42
N CYS A 73 23.46 -16.26 -29.55
CA CYS A 73 24.53 -17.17 -29.98
C CYS A 73 25.64 -16.47 -30.79
N ASP A 74 25.45 -15.21 -31.22
CA ASP A 74 26.35 -14.55 -32.17
C ASP A 74 27.80 -14.45 -31.64
N GLU A 75 27.98 -14.25 -30.33
CA GLU A 75 29.31 -14.20 -29.70
C GLU A 75 29.97 -15.58 -29.51
N TRP A 76 29.16 -16.65 -29.52
CA TRP A 76 29.62 -18.03 -29.37
C TRP A 76 29.99 -18.66 -30.71
N LEU A 77 29.38 -18.17 -31.81
CA LEU A 77 29.56 -18.71 -33.14
C LEU A 77 30.97 -18.44 -33.69
N PRO A 78 31.58 -19.41 -34.41
CA PRO A 78 32.77 -19.15 -35.19
C PRO A 78 32.54 -18.02 -36.22
N GLY A 79 33.52 -17.13 -36.38
CA GLY A 79 33.40 -15.98 -37.28
C GLY A 79 33.07 -16.38 -38.74
N GLY A 80 31.98 -15.83 -39.29
CA GLY A 80 31.52 -16.10 -40.66
C GLY A 80 30.82 -17.46 -40.85
N TRP A 81 30.46 -18.14 -39.75
CA TRP A 81 29.83 -19.46 -39.80
C TRP A 81 28.47 -19.43 -40.51
N VAL A 82 27.63 -18.41 -40.28
CA VAL A 82 26.30 -18.29 -40.88
C VAL A 82 26.38 -18.24 -42.42
N GLU A 83 27.30 -17.44 -42.96
CA GLU A 83 27.53 -17.36 -44.40
C GLU A 83 28.06 -18.68 -44.95
N HIS A 84 28.95 -19.35 -44.21
CA HIS A 84 29.50 -20.64 -44.60
C HIS A 84 28.44 -21.73 -44.66
N ALA A 85 27.59 -21.84 -43.63
CA ALA A 85 26.50 -22.81 -43.56
C ALA A 85 25.50 -22.63 -44.72
N ARG A 86 25.14 -21.38 -45.05
CA ARG A 86 24.27 -21.07 -46.20
C ARG A 86 24.90 -21.49 -47.53
N LEU A 87 26.21 -21.30 -47.72
CA LEU A 87 26.92 -21.73 -48.92
C LEU A 87 26.98 -23.26 -49.08
N GLN A 88 26.93 -24.00 -47.97
CA GLN A 88 26.92 -25.46 -47.95
C GLN A 88 25.51 -26.08 -48.07
N GLY A 89 24.47 -25.26 -48.27
CA GLY A 89 23.11 -25.73 -48.50
C GLY A 89 22.21 -25.78 -47.26
N ALA A 90 22.67 -25.27 -46.10
CA ALA A 90 21.80 -25.10 -44.94
C ALA A 90 20.87 -23.90 -45.10
N VAL A 91 19.65 -24.00 -44.57
CA VAL A 91 18.81 -22.83 -44.32
C VAL A 91 19.09 -22.33 -42.91
N VAL A 92 19.63 -21.12 -42.79
CA VAL A 92 19.95 -20.51 -41.49
C VAL A 92 19.07 -19.30 -41.20
N VAL A 93 18.21 -19.43 -40.19
CA VAL A 93 17.37 -18.36 -39.64
C VAL A 93 18.16 -17.64 -38.55
N ALA A 94 18.67 -16.45 -38.87
CA ALA A 94 19.51 -15.64 -37.97
C ALA A 94 19.13 -14.15 -38.07
N GLY A 95 19.45 -13.37 -37.03
CA GLY A 95 19.31 -11.90 -37.04
C GLY A 95 17.87 -11.37 -36.92
N THR A 96 16.92 -12.20 -36.48
CA THR A 96 15.55 -11.78 -36.16
C THR A 96 15.15 -12.32 -34.79
N SER A 97 14.35 -11.56 -34.04
CA SER A 97 13.69 -11.99 -32.81
C SER A 97 12.17 -12.10 -32.96
N ASP A 98 11.64 -11.69 -34.12
CA ASP A 98 10.21 -11.69 -34.44
C ASP A 98 9.75 -13.08 -34.89
N ARG A 99 8.75 -13.63 -34.19
CA ARG A 99 8.23 -14.98 -34.40
C ARG A 99 7.67 -15.17 -35.82
N ALA A 100 6.89 -14.22 -36.33
CA ALA A 100 6.28 -14.35 -37.66
C ALA A 100 7.35 -14.34 -38.77
N LYS A 101 8.38 -13.49 -38.63
CA LYS A 101 9.53 -13.50 -39.55
C LYS A 101 10.34 -14.79 -39.48
N MET A 102 10.49 -15.38 -38.29
CA MET A 102 11.14 -16.68 -38.14
C MET A 102 10.35 -17.79 -38.83
N VAL A 103 9.02 -17.83 -38.65
CA VAL A 103 8.14 -18.80 -39.32
C VAL A 103 8.25 -18.65 -40.84
N GLU A 104 8.16 -17.42 -41.36
CA GLU A 104 8.28 -17.17 -42.79
C GLU A 104 9.65 -17.59 -43.33
N ALA A 105 10.74 -17.24 -42.63
CA ALA A 105 12.10 -17.60 -43.04
C ALA A 105 12.34 -19.12 -43.03
N ALA A 106 11.77 -19.83 -42.06
CA ALA A 106 11.88 -21.28 -41.92
C ALA A 106 11.04 -22.04 -42.96
N THR A 107 9.87 -21.52 -43.35
CA THR A 107 8.92 -22.22 -44.22
C THR A 107 9.00 -21.82 -45.69
N ALA A 108 9.48 -20.61 -46.01
CA ALA A 108 9.59 -20.13 -47.39
C ALA A 108 10.36 -21.07 -48.34
N PRO A 109 11.48 -21.72 -47.96
CA PRO A 109 12.20 -22.64 -48.86
C PRO A 109 11.46 -23.95 -49.18
N LEU A 110 10.40 -24.27 -48.43
CA LEU A 110 9.53 -25.42 -48.68
C LEU A 110 8.43 -25.11 -49.71
N ARG A 111 8.12 -23.82 -49.97
CA ARG A 111 7.07 -23.43 -50.91
C ARG A 111 7.47 -23.77 -52.36
N PRO A 112 6.53 -24.26 -53.20
CA PRO A 112 6.82 -24.56 -54.59
C PRO A 112 7.08 -23.27 -55.37
N THR A 113 8.12 -23.27 -56.20
CA THR A 113 8.37 -22.20 -57.18
C THR A 113 7.38 -22.33 -58.35
N ASP A 114 6.69 -21.25 -58.72
CA ASP A 114 5.63 -21.17 -59.76
C ASP A 114 6.02 -21.69 -61.17
N ASP A 115 7.28 -22.12 -61.39
CA ASP A 115 7.79 -22.58 -62.70
C ASP A 115 7.51 -24.07 -63.02
N GLU A 116 7.02 -24.89 -62.07
CA GLU A 116 6.80 -26.33 -62.30
C GLU A 116 5.36 -26.72 -62.73
N THR A 117 4.42 -25.77 -62.83
CA THR A 117 3.05 -26.03 -63.32
C THR A 117 2.89 -25.76 -64.82
N GLN A 118 3.62 -26.48 -65.67
CA GLN A 118 3.21 -26.68 -67.08
C GLN A 118 3.16 -28.18 -67.40
N PRO A 119 1.99 -28.74 -67.78
CA PRO A 119 1.95 -30.10 -68.31
C PRO A 119 2.52 -30.11 -69.73
N GLU A 120 3.70 -30.71 -69.92
CA GLU A 120 4.23 -31.00 -71.26
C GLU A 120 3.28 -31.94 -72.00
N ASN A 121 2.62 -31.37 -73.00
CA ASN A 121 1.83 -32.08 -73.98
C ASN A 121 2.80 -32.72 -75.00
N LYS A 122 3.02 -34.04 -74.96
CA LYS A 122 3.71 -34.77 -76.04
C LYS A 122 2.90 -35.98 -76.51
N THR A 123 2.47 -35.83 -77.74
CA THR A 123 1.81 -36.75 -78.66
C THR A 123 2.56 -38.08 -78.82
N GLU A 124 1.83 -39.19 -78.82
CA GLU A 124 2.29 -40.51 -79.29
C GLU A 124 2.68 -40.48 -80.79
N PRO A 125 3.49 -41.45 -81.27
CA PRO A 125 2.85 -42.64 -81.84
C PRO A 125 3.54 -44.00 -81.56
N GLU A 126 2.70 -45.03 -81.72
CA GLU A 126 2.86 -46.49 -81.78
C GLU A 126 4.16 -47.04 -82.44
N ASN A 127 4.76 -48.11 -81.89
CA ASN A 127 4.60 -49.53 -82.34
C ASN A 127 5.58 -50.51 -81.65
N LYS A 128 5.04 -51.65 -81.18
CA LYS A 128 5.55 -53.03 -80.95
C LYS A 128 7.07 -53.30 -80.87
N THR A 129 7.53 -54.08 -79.87
CA THR A 129 7.81 -55.55 -79.96
C THR A 129 8.06 -56.14 -78.55
N GLU A 130 7.69 -57.41 -78.36
CA GLU A 130 7.88 -58.27 -77.17
C GLU A 130 9.35 -58.42 -76.76
N THR A 131 9.66 -58.47 -75.45
CA THR A 131 10.21 -59.66 -74.74
C THR A 131 10.65 -59.33 -73.30
N ASP A 132 10.38 -60.30 -72.43
CA ASP A 132 11.12 -60.72 -71.24
C ASP A 132 11.07 -59.99 -69.89
N GLN A 133 11.28 -60.86 -68.90
CA GLN A 133 10.86 -60.85 -67.50
C GLN A 133 11.79 -60.06 -66.55
N SER A 134 11.24 -59.83 -65.36
CA SER A 134 11.87 -59.58 -64.05
C SER A 134 12.57 -58.25 -63.80
N GLU A 135 12.09 -57.45 -62.83
CA GLU A 135 12.72 -57.29 -61.50
C GLU A 135 12.06 -56.17 -60.66
N ALA A 136 11.71 -56.51 -59.42
CA ALA A 136 11.65 -55.71 -58.20
C ALA A 136 10.87 -54.38 -58.16
N ASP A 137 9.81 -54.40 -57.34
CA ASP A 137 9.16 -53.25 -56.72
C ASP A 137 10.18 -52.25 -56.15
N LYS A 138 10.25 -51.05 -56.74
CA LYS A 138 10.69 -49.84 -56.05
C LYS A 138 9.44 -49.00 -55.80
N GLU A 139 8.98 -49.00 -54.56
CA GLU A 139 7.96 -48.07 -54.08
C GLU A 139 8.37 -46.64 -54.46
N THR A 140 7.55 -46.05 -55.31
CA THR A 140 7.62 -44.64 -55.67
C THR A 140 7.10 -43.87 -54.46
N PRO A 141 7.83 -42.88 -53.90
CA PRO A 141 7.33 -42.14 -52.75
C PRO A 141 6.03 -41.43 -53.15
N ARG A 142 4.99 -41.61 -52.33
CA ARG A 142 3.72 -40.91 -52.45
C ARG A 142 4.00 -39.41 -52.44
N ARG A 143 3.89 -38.74 -53.58
CA ARG A 143 3.79 -37.28 -53.62
C ARG A 143 2.45 -36.89 -53.01
N ILE A 144 2.46 -36.64 -51.70
CA ILE A 144 1.35 -36.03 -50.98
C ILE A 144 1.26 -34.59 -51.50
N ASN A 145 0.08 -34.20 -51.97
CA ASN A 145 -0.17 -32.86 -52.46
C ASN A 145 -0.34 -31.93 -51.25
N TRP A 146 0.76 -31.39 -50.72
CA TRP A 146 0.73 -30.54 -49.53
C TRP A 146 -0.09 -29.27 -49.78
N LYS A 147 -1.14 -29.06 -48.98
CA LYS A 147 -1.67 -27.72 -48.77
C LYS A 147 -0.66 -26.98 -47.88
N PHE A 148 -0.08 -25.90 -48.41
CA PHE A 148 0.82 -25.02 -47.65
C PHE A 148 0.07 -24.06 -46.71
N ASP A 149 -1.26 -24.12 -46.71
CA ASP A 149 -2.15 -23.30 -45.91
C ASP A 149 -2.72 -24.15 -44.76
N VAL A 150 -1.90 -24.37 -43.72
CA VAL A 150 -2.30 -25.05 -42.49
C VAL A 150 -3.06 -24.05 -41.61
N ASP A 151 -4.10 -24.50 -40.92
CA ASP A 151 -4.87 -23.68 -39.99
C ASP A 151 -3.93 -22.94 -39.00
N PRO A 152 -3.94 -21.59 -38.98
CA PRO A 152 -3.11 -20.80 -38.08
C PRO A 152 -3.28 -21.16 -36.60
N ASP A 153 -4.46 -21.62 -36.18
CA ASP A 153 -4.69 -22.04 -34.80
C ASP A 153 -3.97 -23.35 -34.48
N LEU A 154 -3.92 -24.29 -35.42
CA LEU A 154 -3.13 -25.52 -35.26
C LEU A 154 -1.64 -25.19 -35.28
N VAL A 155 -1.18 -24.32 -36.19
CA VAL A 155 0.22 -23.85 -36.19
C VAL A 155 0.59 -23.28 -34.82
N ALA A 156 -0.25 -22.42 -34.24
CA ALA A 156 -0.02 -21.86 -32.92
C ALA A 156 0.02 -22.93 -31.81
N ASP A 157 -0.80 -23.98 -31.88
CA ASP A 157 -0.75 -25.11 -30.93
C ASP A 157 0.59 -25.89 -31.02
N PHE A 158 1.15 -26.04 -32.22
CA PHE A 158 2.50 -26.63 -32.41
C PHE A 158 3.61 -25.73 -31.86
N LEU A 159 3.53 -24.41 -32.06
CA LEU A 159 4.49 -23.47 -31.48
C LEU A 159 4.45 -23.54 -29.94
N ALA A 160 3.24 -23.66 -29.38
CA ALA A 160 3.04 -23.84 -27.95
C ALA A 160 3.62 -25.17 -27.43
N LEU A 161 3.56 -26.24 -28.22
CA LEU A 161 4.23 -27.51 -27.90
C LEU A 161 5.76 -27.33 -27.80
N GLY A 162 6.38 -26.59 -28.73
CA GLY A 162 7.80 -26.27 -28.68
C GLY A 162 8.19 -25.43 -27.46
N SER A 163 7.38 -24.42 -27.12
CA SER A 163 7.53 -23.64 -25.89
C SER A 163 7.41 -24.51 -24.64
N CYS A 164 6.42 -25.43 -24.59
CA CYS A 164 6.21 -26.35 -23.48
C CYS A 164 7.40 -27.30 -23.30
N TYR A 165 7.89 -27.88 -24.40
CA TYR A 165 9.04 -28.78 -24.40
C TYR A 165 10.25 -28.10 -23.76
N LEU A 166 10.59 -26.88 -24.21
CA LEU A 166 11.70 -26.12 -23.64
C LEU A 166 11.51 -25.88 -22.14
N GLN A 167 10.33 -25.40 -21.72
CA GLN A 167 10.08 -25.06 -20.31
C GLN A 167 10.12 -26.28 -19.39
N VAL A 168 9.54 -27.41 -19.80
CA VAL A 168 9.61 -28.67 -19.03
C VAL A 168 11.04 -29.18 -18.96
N GLU A 169 11.78 -29.08 -20.06
CA GLU A 169 13.18 -29.48 -20.09
C GLU A 169 13.99 -28.62 -19.12
N LEU A 170 13.92 -27.29 -19.20
CA LEU A 170 14.61 -26.37 -18.29
C LEU A 170 14.22 -26.60 -16.82
N LEU A 171 12.91 -26.76 -16.54
CA LEU A 171 12.40 -27.01 -15.20
C LEU A 171 12.97 -28.30 -14.61
N THR A 172 13.07 -29.35 -15.42
CA THR A 172 13.68 -30.63 -15.01
C THR A 172 15.13 -30.44 -14.52
N ARG A 173 15.91 -29.57 -15.19
CA ARG A 173 17.32 -29.32 -14.83
C ARG A 173 17.44 -28.42 -13.61
N HIS A 174 16.59 -27.40 -13.52
CA HIS A 174 16.54 -26.54 -12.34
C HIS A 174 16.14 -27.30 -11.08
N MET A 175 15.29 -28.32 -11.19
CA MET A 175 14.97 -29.25 -10.10
C MET A 175 16.04 -30.33 -9.86
N HIS A 176 17.19 -30.26 -10.55
CA HIS A 176 18.30 -31.22 -10.44
C HIS A 176 17.96 -32.67 -10.81
N HIS A 177 17.04 -32.87 -11.75
CA HIS A 177 16.67 -34.18 -12.30
C HIS A 177 17.22 -34.41 -13.72
N PHE A 178 17.36 -35.68 -14.10
CA PHE A 178 17.64 -36.07 -15.47
C PHE A 178 16.34 -36.13 -16.29
N SER A 179 16.38 -35.75 -17.56
CA SER A 179 15.22 -35.92 -18.44
C SER A 179 14.90 -37.40 -18.61
N ASN A 180 13.64 -37.75 -18.39
CA ASN A 180 13.10 -39.10 -18.57
C ASN A 180 12.00 -39.11 -19.64
N LEU A 181 11.98 -38.09 -20.51
CA LEU A 181 11.03 -37.95 -21.60
C LEU A 181 11.30 -39.04 -22.66
N ASP A 182 10.25 -39.75 -23.08
CA ASP A 182 10.35 -40.69 -24.20
C ASP A 182 10.33 -39.89 -25.51
N GLU A 183 11.50 -39.40 -25.92
CA GLU A 183 11.68 -38.58 -27.13
C GLU A 183 11.22 -39.32 -28.40
N VAL A 184 11.36 -40.66 -28.44
CA VAL A 184 10.92 -41.47 -29.59
C VAL A 184 9.39 -41.49 -29.68
N HIS A 185 8.72 -41.66 -28.55
CA HIS A 185 7.26 -41.57 -28.49
C HIS A 185 6.78 -40.17 -28.83
N LEU A 186 7.38 -39.12 -28.22
CA LEU A 186 7.01 -37.73 -28.46
C LEU A 186 7.18 -37.35 -29.93
N GLN A 187 8.30 -37.71 -30.56
CA GLN A 187 8.54 -37.47 -31.99
C GLN A 187 7.48 -38.15 -32.86
N ARG A 188 7.18 -39.43 -32.60
CA ARG A 188 6.20 -40.18 -33.39
C ARG A 188 4.83 -39.49 -33.37
N GLU A 189 4.37 -39.08 -32.19
CA GLU A 189 3.07 -38.42 -32.05
C GLU A 189 3.07 -36.99 -32.61
N ALA A 190 4.16 -36.23 -32.42
CA ALA A 190 4.28 -34.88 -32.96
C ALA A 190 4.29 -34.86 -34.50
N VAL A 191 4.98 -35.82 -35.12
CA VAL A 191 4.98 -36.00 -36.59
C VAL A 191 3.60 -36.45 -37.07
N ALA A 192 2.96 -37.42 -36.41
CA ALA A 192 1.60 -37.84 -36.75
C ALA A 192 0.58 -36.69 -36.65
N ALA A 193 0.70 -35.84 -35.62
CA ALA A 193 -0.08 -34.62 -35.50
C ALA A 193 0.15 -33.68 -36.69
N ALA A 194 1.42 -33.48 -37.08
CA ALA A 194 1.80 -32.56 -38.14
C ALA A 194 1.29 -33.04 -39.52
N GLU A 195 1.38 -34.34 -39.79
CA GLU A 195 0.80 -34.95 -40.99
C GLU A 195 -0.72 -34.79 -41.03
N ALA A 196 -1.41 -35.00 -39.90
CA ALA A 196 -2.85 -34.78 -39.79
C ALA A 196 -3.23 -33.31 -40.02
N ALA A 197 -2.45 -32.36 -39.49
CA ALA A 197 -2.66 -30.93 -39.71
C ALA A 197 -2.56 -30.56 -41.19
N ILE A 198 -1.55 -31.09 -41.91
CA ILE A 198 -1.38 -30.85 -43.35
C ILE A 198 -2.47 -31.56 -44.17
N ALA A 199 -2.96 -32.70 -43.69
CA ALA A 199 -4.07 -33.43 -44.29
C ALA A 199 -5.44 -32.80 -44.03
N ASP A 200 -5.52 -31.66 -43.32
CA ASP A 200 -6.78 -30.97 -42.96
C ASP A 200 -7.65 -31.81 -42.00
N ASP A 201 -7.04 -32.74 -41.24
CA ASP A 201 -7.69 -33.58 -40.22
C ASP A 201 -7.46 -33.00 -38.81
N HIS A 202 -8.30 -32.03 -38.47
CA HIS A 202 -8.18 -31.27 -37.22
C HIS A 202 -8.42 -32.14 -35.97
N GLU A 203 -9.30 -33.14 -36.04
CA GLU A 203 -9.64 -33.99 -34.90
C GLU A 203 -8.47 -34.95 -34.57
N ALA A 204 -7.89 -35.59 -35.59
CA ALA A 204 -6.71 -36.41 -35.41
C ALA A 204 -5.51 -35.58 -34.95
N CYS A 205 -5.28 -34.40 -35.54
CA CYS A 205 -4.21 -33.48 -35.14
C CYS A 205 -4.30 -33.13 -33.65
N ARG A 206 -5.46 -32.66 -33.18
CA ARG A 206 -5.65 -32.29 -31.76
C ARG A 206 -5.53 -33.49 -30.83
N THR A 207 -5.91 -34.69 -31.29
CA THR A 207 -5.76 -35.93 -30.52
C THR A 207 -4.29 -36.26 -30.32
N HIS A 208 -3.47 -36.23 -31.37
CA HIS A 208 -2.04 -36.48 -31.27
C HIS A 208 -1.31 -35.39 -30.47
N LEU A 209 -1.66 -34.11 -30.66
CA LEU A 209 -1.12 -33.01 -29.84
C LEU A 209 -1.41 -33.21 -28.35
N ARG A 210 -2.63 -33.63 -27.99
CA ARG A 210 -2.97 -33.93 -26.60
C ARG A 210 -2.08 -35.02 -26.01
N ILE A 211 -1.79 -36.08 -26.77
CA ILE A 211 -0.85 -37.13 -26.33
C ILE A 211 0.55 -36.54 -26.11
N CYS A 212 1.03 -35.66 -26.98
CA CYS A 212 2.31 -34.97 -26.80
C CYS A 212 2.35 -34.15 -25.50
N PHE A 213 1.31 -33.36 -25.21
CA PHE A 213 1.23 -32.59 -23.97
C PHE A 213 1.10 -33.46 -22.73
N GLU A 214 0.32 -34.54 -22.78
CA GLU A 214 0.22 -35.52 -21.68
C GLU A 214 1.57 -36.19 -21.38
N ALA A 215 2.38 -36.50 -22.40
CA ALA A 215 3.74 -37.02 -22.20
C ALA A 215 4.67 -36.02 -21.51
N LEU A 216 4.55 -34.72 -21.82
CA LEU A 216 5.31 -33.65 -21.15
C LEU A 216 4.84 -33.44 -19.71
N LEU A 217 3.52 -33.53 -19.46
CA LEU A 217 2.97 -33.50 -18.11
C LEU A 217 3.49 -34.67 -17.27
N GLU A 218 3.46 -35.90 -17.81
CA GLU A 218 3.98 -37.09 -17.12
C GLU A 218 5.47 -36.92 -16.78
N ALA A 219 6.26 -36.33 -17.69
CA ALA A 219 7.67 -36.06 -17.44
C ALA A 219 7.87 -35.10 -16.25
N ARG A 220 7.03 -34.05 -16.13
CA ARG A 220 7.05 -33.11 -15.00
C ARG A 220 6.60 -33.76 -13.70
N GLU A 221 5.53 -34.54 -13.73
CA GLU A 221 4.95 -35.19 -12.55
C GLU A 221 5.87 -36.24 -11.92
N ARG A 222 6.81 -36.82 -12.69
CA ARG A 222 7.80 -37.76 -12.17
C ARG A 222 8.72 -37.17 -11.10
N PHE A 223 9.07 -35.88 -11.20
CA PHE A 223 9.87 -35.20 -10.18
C PHE A 223 9.04 -34.28 -9.27
N TYR A 224 7.89 -33.79 -9.73
CA TYR A 224 6.97 -32.99 -8.93
C TYR A 224 5.50 -33.37 -9.20
N PRO A 225 4.96 -34.38 -8.47
CA PRO A 225 3.61 -34.93 -8.72
C PRO A 225 2.47 -34.12 -8.07
N VAL A 226 2.77 -32.99 -7.43
CA VAL A 226 1.78 -32.12 -6.79
C VAL A 226 1.33 -31.03 -7.77
N ASP A 227 0.11 -30.55 -7.61
CA ASP A 227 -0.39 -29.41 -8.37
C ASP A 227 0.50 -28.19 -8.17
N CYS A 228 0.78 -27.47 -9.26
CA CYS A 228 1.32 -26.14 -9.22
C CYS A 228 0.44 -25.18 -10.02
N TYR A 229 0.49 -23.89 -9.70
CA TYR A 229 -0.50 -22.92 -10.13
C TYR A 229 0.09 -21.77 -10.92
N LEU A 230 -0.65 -21.29 -11.92
CA LEU A 230 -0.36 -20.08 -12.67
C LEU A 230 -1.42 -19.04 -12.39
N LEU A 231 -0.99 -17.82 -12.08
CA LEU A 231 -1.87 -16.71 -11.71
C LEU A 231 -1.69 -15.56 -12.71
N ASP A 232 -2.75 -15.18 -13.42
CA ASP A 232 -2.75 -14.02 -14.34
C ASP A 232 -3.35 -12.80 -13.61
N LEU A 233 -2.47 -11.90 -13.15
CA LEU A 233 -2.82 -10.62 -12.53
C LEU A 233 -2.88 -9.53 -13.60
N CYS A 234 -4.08 -9.16 -14.02
CA CYS A 234 -4.30 -8.17 -15.04
C CYS A 234 -4.58 -6.79 -14.41
N LEU A 235 -3.70 -5.82 -14.68
CA LEU A 235 -3.77 -4.47 -14.12
C LEU A 235 -4.75 -3.62 -14.92
N LEU A 236 -5.90 -3.28 -14.33
CA LEU A 236 -6.95 -2.54 -15.04
C LEU A 236 -7.02 -1.08 -14.58
N ILE A 237 -6.93 -0.18 -15.56
CA ILE A 237 -7.13 1.28 -15.40
C ILE A 237 -8.13 1.76 -16.44
N PRO A 238 -8.80 2.91 -16.24
CA PRO A 238 -9.92 3.35 -17.10
C PRO A 238 -9.60 3.41 -18.58
N ARG A 239 -8.39 3.88 -18.94
CA ARG A 239 -7.96 3.97 -20.35
C ARG A 239 -7.80 2.62 -21.05
N LEU A 240 -7.61 1.54 -20.30
CA LEU A 240 -7.37 0.18 -20.82
C LEU A 240 -8.60 -0.73 -20.70
N ALA A 241 -9.73 -0.21 -20.23
CA ALA A 241 -11.01 -0.88 -20.37
C ALA A 241 -11.50 -0.69 -21.82
N ASP A 242 -10.95 -1.42 -22.78
CA ASP A 242 -11.28 -1.32 -24.20
C ASP A 242 -11.56 -2.69 -24.83
N ASP A 243 -11.62 -2.75 -26.16
CA ASP A 243 -11.86 -3.99 -26.91
C ASP A 243 -10.89 -5.13 -26.56
N HIS A 244 -9.68 -4.82 -26.06
CA HIS A 244 -8.73 -5.85 -25.61
C HIS A 244 -9.22 -6.52 -24.31
N LEU A 245 -9.80 -5.76 -23.40
CA LEU A 245 -10.40 -6.30 -22.18
C LEU A 245 -11.62 -7.16 -22.53
N ASP A 246 -12.50 -6.72 -23.43
CA ASP A 246 -13.66 -7.51 -23.84
C ASP A 246 -13.26 -8.87 -24.44
N LYS A 247 -12.24 -8.88 -25.32
CA LYS A 247 -11.67 -10.12 -25.85
C LYS A 247 -11.09 -11.00 -24.74
N THR A 248 -10.47 -10.38 -23.74
CA THR A 248 -9.89 -11.07 -22.60
C THR A 248 -10.99 -11.71 -21.74
N LEU A 249 -12.07 -10.99 -21.43
CA LEU A 249 -13.22 -11.51 -20.69
C LEU A 249 -13.94 -12.62 -21.47
N ALA A 250 -14.10 -12.48 -22.79
CA ALA A 250 -14.75 -13.46 -23.65
C ALA A 250 -13.93 -14.75 -23.85
N SER A 251 -12.65 -14.75 -23.51
CA SER A 251 -11.77 -15.91 -23.71
C SER A 251 -12.04 -17.08 -22.76
N GLY A 252 -12.82 -16.87 -21.69
CA GLY A 252 -13.11 -17.88 -20.67
C GLY A 252 -11.91 -18.25 -19.79
N ARG A 253 -10.84 -17.44 -19.81
CA ARG A 253 -9.60 -17.65 -19.07
C ARG A 253 -9.74 -17.26 -17.60
N ALA A 254 -9.05 -18.01 -16.73
CA ALA A 254 -8.89 -17.66 -15.32
C ALA A 254 -8.00 -16.42 -15.18
N ILE A 255 -8.58 -15.27 -14.82
CA ILE A 255 -7.86 -13.99 -14.74
C ILE A 255 -8.29 -13.24 -13.47
N SER A 256 -7.35 -12.58 -12.81
CA SER A 256 -7.62 -11.71 -11.67
C SER A 256 -7.38 -10.26 -12.05
N LEU A 257 -8.42 -9.43 -12.02
CA LEU A 257 -8.34 -8.01 -12.38
C LEU A 257 -8.05 -7.18 -11.14
N LEU A 258 -6.94 -6.44 -11.15
CA LEU A 258 -6.58 -5.49 -10.11
C LEU A 258 -7.04 -4.08 -10.49
N LEU A 259 -8.00 -3.52 -9.75
CA LEU A 259 -8.48 -2.15 -9.92
C LEU A 259 -8.97 -1.52 -8.61
N SER A 260 -8.96 -0.19 -8.57
CA SER A 260 -9.54 0.59 -7.46
C SER A 260 -11.03 0.85 -7.68
N GLY A 261 -11.73 1.27 -6.61
CA GLY A 261 -13.13 1.68 -6.71
C GLY A 261 -13.33 2.89 -7.63
N GLN A 262 -12.38 3.84 -7.64
CA GLN A 262 -12.41 4.98 -8.54
C GLN A 262 -12.24 4.57 -10.00
N ASP A 263 -11.29 3.67 -10.29
CA ASP A 263 -11.09 3.16 -11.65
C ASP A 263 -12.38 2.50 -12.16
N LEU A 264 -13.05 1.71 -11.31
CA LEU A 264 -14.32 1.06 -11.65
C LEU A 264 -15.43 2.08 -11.95
N ASP A 265 -15.55 3.14 -11.16
CA ASP A 265 -16.58 4.17 -11.36
C ASP A 265 -16.37 4.97 -12.65
N GLU A 266 -15.11 5.29 -12.97
CA GLU A 266 -14.74 5.93 -14.24
C GLU A 266 -15.05 5.01 -15.43
N ILE A 267 -14.76 3.70 -15.32
CA ILE A 267 -15.10 2.71 -16.35
C ILE A 267 -16.61 2.56 -16.50
N ALA A 268 -17.37 2.46 -15.39
CA ALA A 268 -18.82 2.33 -15.41
C ALA A 268 -19.50 3.54 -16.07
N THR A 269 -18.97 4.73 -15.83
CA THR A 269 -19.46 5.97 -16.43
C THR A 269 -19.17 6.03 -17.93
N ALA A 270 -17.98 5.60 -18.36
CA ALA A 270 -17.55 5.69 -19.75
C ALA A 270 -18.05 4.54 -20.63
N LYS A 271 -18.09 3.31 -20.10
CA LYS A 271 -18.26 2.04 -20.82
C LYS A 271 -19.04 1.01 -19.97
N PRO A 272 -20.34 1.26 -19.70
CA PRO A 272 -21.16 0.38 -18.86
C PRO A 272 -21.28 -1.06 -19.40
N GLU A 273 -21.14 -1.27 -20.70
CA GLU A 273 -21.15 -2.59 -21.33
C GLU A 273 -20.00 -3.51 -20.89
N ILE A 274 -18.82 -2.93 -20.63
CA ILE A 274 -17.66 -3.68 -20.13
C ILE A 274 -17.90 -4.10 -18.68
N VAL A 275 -18.48 -3.21 -17.87
CA VAL A 275 -18.82 -3.51 -16.47
C VAL A 275 -19.84 -4.64 -16.37
N GLU A 276 -20.84 -4.65 -17.25
CA GLU A 276 -21.82 -5.75 -17.31
C GLU A 276 -21.16 -7.08 -17.71
N SER A 277 -20.23 -7.04 -18.67
CA SER A 277 -19.46 -8.22 -19.10
C SER A 277 -18.56 -8.74 -17.97
N LEU A 278 -17.90 -7.83 -17.25
CA LEU A 278 -17.09 -8.14 -16.07
C LEU A 278 -17.94 -8.74 -14.95
N ARG A 279 -19.09 -8.12 -14.63
CA ARG A 279 -20.02 -8.60 -13.61
C ARG A 279 -20.41 -10.05 -13.90
N LYS A 280 -20.81 -10.35 -15.13
CA LYS A 280 -21.17 -11.69 -15.57
C LYS A 280 -19.99 -12.67 -15.49
N ALA A 281 -18.82 -12.31 -16.00
CA ALA A 281 -17.64 -13.17 -15.98
C ALA A 281 -17.19 -13.51 -14.55
N TRP A 282 -17.32 -12.55 -13.63
CA TRP A 282 -17.07 -12.78 -12.21
C TRP A 282 -18.16 -13.67 -11.58
N GLU A 283 -19.43 -13.60 -12.03
CA GLU A 283 -20.56 -14.39 -11.46
C GLU A 283 -20.38 -15.87 -11.83
N GLU A 284 -19.83 -16.10 -13.01
CA GLU A 284 -19.47 -17.42 -13.53
C GLU A 284 -18.16 -17.97 -12.94
N GLY A 285 -17.43 -17.19 -12.13
CA GLY A 285 -16.16 -17.59 -11.51
C GLY A 285 -14.97 -17.67 -12.47
N GLN A 286 -15.10 -17.14 -13.70
CA GLN A 286 -14.01 -17.11 -14.69
C GLN A 286 -12.99 -16.01 -14.38
N VAL A 287 -13.48 -14.88 -13.87
CA VAL A 287 -12.67 -13.72 -13.52
C VAL A 287 -12.81 -13.44 -12.03
N ASP A 288 -11.72 -13.03 -11.40
CA ASP A 288 -11.74 -12.50 -10.04
C ASP A 288 -11.45 -11.00 -10.05
N VAL A 289 -11.97 -10.30 -9.05
CA VAL A 289 -11.72 -8.86 -8.85
C VAL A 289 -10.92 -8.70 -7.57
N VAL A 290 -9.74 -8.10 -7.71
CA VAL A 290 -8.80 -7.81 -6.64
C VAL A 290 -8.76 -6.31 -6.43
N GLY A 291 -8.86 -5.86 -5.18
CA GLY A 291 -8.86 -4.43 -4.88
C GLY A 291 -9.67 -4.09 -3.64
N GLY A 292 -10.33 -2.94 -3.70
CA GLY A 292 -11.44 -2.59 -2.80
C GLY A 292 -11.25 -1.35 -1.94
N GLU A 293 -10.09 -0.69 -2.02
CA GLU A 293 -9.96 0.73 -1.66
C GLU A 293 -10.52 1.61 -2.79
N LEU A 294 -10.87 2.86 -2.46
CA LEU A 294 -11.34 3.83 -3.45
C LEU A 294 -10.21 4.31 -4.37
N ARG A 295 -9.08 4.80 -3.82
CA ARG A 295 -8.02 5.47 -4.61
C ARG A 295 -6.59 4.95 -4.39
N GLU A 296 -6.40 3.95 -3.52
CA GLU A 296 -5.07 3.54 -3.04
C GLU A 296 -4.30 4.70 -2.36
N ALA A 297 -4.99 5.46 -1.50
CA ALA A 297 -4.46 6.61 -0.77
C ALA A 297 -3.20 6.25 0.08
N PRO A 298 -2.41 7.25 0.56
CA PRO A 298 -1.18 7.03 1.34
C PRO A 298 -1.46 6.55 2.78
N THR A 299 -2.04 5.36 2.89
CA THR A 299 -2.68 4.77 4.07
C THR A 299 -1.83 4.82 5.36
N PRO A 300 -0.50 4.58 5.35
CA PRO A 300 0.32 4.68 6.56
C PRO A 300 0.39 6.09 7.17
N LEU A 301 0.16 7.14 6.36
CA LEU A 301 0.24 8.55 6.77
C LEU A 301 -1.12 9.16 7.15
N LEU A 302 -2.21 8.46 6.83
CA LEU A 302 -3.57 8.95 7.07
C LEU A 302 -4.09 8.56 8.47
N PRO A 303 -5.00 9.36 9.05
CA PRO A 303 -5.79 8.96 10.21
C PRO A 303 -6.55 7.66 9.95
N ILE A 304 -6.74 6.84 10.98
CA ILE A 304 -7.38 5.52 10.83
C ILE A 304 -8.79 5.63 10.24
N GLU A 305 -9.57 6.65 10.61
CA GLU A 305 -10.91 6.83 10.07
C GLU A 305 -10.92 7.18 8.56
N SER A 306 -9.91 7.91 8.07
CA SER A 306 -9.74 8.16 6.64
C SER A 306 -9.42 6.87 5.88
N VAL A 307 -8.57 6.01 6.45
CA VAL A 307 -8.31 4.67 5.89
C VAL A 307 -9.59 3.84 5.83
N LEU A 308 -10.35 3.78 6.91
CA LEU A 308 -11.62 3.05 6.94
C LEU A 308 -12.67 3.64 5.99
N SER A 309 -12.63 4.95 5.73
CA SER A 309 -13.47 5.62 4.73
C SER A 309 -13.11 5.19 3.31
N GLU A 310 -11.82 5.08 2.96
CA GLU A 310 -11.37 4.60 1.63
C GLU A 310 -11.90 3.19 1.33
N PHE A 311 -11.87 2.28 2.31
CA PHE A 311 -12.45 0.94 2.17
C PHE A 311 -13.98 0.98 2.03
N ARG A 312 -14.66 1.75 2.89
CA ARG A 312 -16.13 1.86 2.86
C ARG A 312 -16.62 2.40 1.51
N ARG A 313 -16.02 3.49 1.02
CA ARG A 313 -16.37 4.13 -0.25
C ARG A 313 -16.04 3.22 -1.43
N GLY A 314 -14.88 2.56 -1.40
CA GLY A 314 -14.49 1.55 -2.40
C GLY A 314 -15.51 0.41 -2.47
N HIS A 315 -15.81 -0.23 -1.34
CA HIS A 315 -16.82 -1.29 -1.24
C HIS A 315 -18.20 -0.86 -1.75
N GLN A 316 -18.63 0.36 -1.45
CA GLN A 316 -19.89 0.89 -1.93
C GLN A 316 -19.93 0.95 -3.47
N LEU A 317 -18.86 1.42 -4.12
CA LEU A 317 -18.78 1.48 -5.59
C LEU A 317 -18.71 0.08 -6.22
N PHE A 318 -17.92 -0.84 -5.65
CA PHE A 318 -17.89 -2.23 -6.10
C PHE A 318 -19.28 -2.87 -6.01
N LYS A 319 -19.96 -2.72 -4.86
CA LYS A 319 -21.31 -3.24 -4.68
C LYS A 319 -22.32 -2.60 -5.65
N GLN A 320 -22.24 -1.28 -5.85
CA GLN A 320 -23.13 -0.55 -6.76
C GLN A 320 -22.99 -1.02 -8.22
N HIS A 321 -21.75 -1.19 -8.70
CA HIS A 321 -21.50 -1.46 -10.13
C HIS A 321 -21.43 -2.95 -10.46
N LEU A 322 -20.96 -3.81 -9.55
CA LEU A 322 -20.76 -5.24 -9.79
C LEU A 322 -21.68 -6.14 -8.94
N GLY A 323 -22.50 -5.57 -8.04
CA GLY A 323 -23.42 -6.31 -7.17
C GLY A 323 -22.77 -7.04 -5.99
N ARG A 324 -21.45 -6.95 -5.83
CA ARG A 324 -20.67 -7.61 -4.77
C ARG A 324 -19.31 -6.93 -4.59
N THR A 325 -18.65 -7.26 -3.48
CA THR A 325 -17.37 -6.68 -3.07
C THR A 325 -16.22 -7.67 -3.30
N PRO A 326 -15.01 -7.20 -3.62
CA PRO A 326 -13.82 -8.03 -3.71
C PRO A 326 -13.57 -8.82 -2.42
N THR A 327 -13.05 -10.04 -2.53
CA THR A 327 -12.68 -10.88 -1.39
C THR A 327 -11.17 -11.09 -1.25
N THR A 328 -10.42 -10.78 -2.30
CA THR A 328 -8.95 -10.64 -2.30
C THR A 328 -8.59 -9.15 -2.30
N TRP A 329 -7.88 -8.69 -1.27
CA TRP A 329 -7.35 -7.33 -1.23
C TRP A 329 -6.03 -7.25 -2.00
N GLY A 330 -5.86 -6.20 -2.78
CA GLY A 330 -4.60 -5.91 -3.46
C GLY A 330 -4.58 -4.46 -3.93
N ARG A 331 -3.39 -3.96 -4.20
CA ARG A 331 -3.18 -2.58 -4.65
C ARG A 331 -1.95 -2.51 -5.54
N ARG A 332 -1.90 -1.49 -6.41
CA ARG A 332 -0.73 -1.23 -7.26
C ARG A 332 0.31 -0.39 -6.53
N ASN A 333 -0.13 0.71 -5.92
CA ASN A 333 0.72 1.63 -5.18
C ASN A 333 1.00 1.12 -3.77
N TYR A 334 2.08 1.58 -3.13
CA TYR A 334 2.41 1.23 -1.76
C TYR A 334 1.31 1.64 -0.78
N GLY A 335 1.04 0.82 0.25
CA GLY A 335 0.18 1.21 1.38
C GLY A 335 0.08 0.16 2.47
N PHE A 336 1.18 -0.54 2.72
CA PHE A 336 1.24 -1.57 3.76
C PHE A 336 1.44 -0.95 5.14
N SER A 337 0.78 -1.54 6.13
CA SER A 337 1.02 -1.29 7.54
C SER A 337 0.71 -2.56 8.33
N THR A 338 1.15 -2.60 9.59
CA THR A 338 0.85 -3.70 10.51
C THR A 338 -0.63 -3.80 10.88
N GLN A 339 -1.44 -2.76 10.61
CA GLN A 339 -2.89 -2.76 10.89
C GLN A 339 -3.73 -3.38 9.77
N ILE A 340 -3.20 -3.43 8.53
CA ILE A 340 -3.96 -3.85 7.34
C ILE A 340 -4.65 -5.21 7.53
N PRO A 341 -4.00 -6.27 8.07
CA PRO A 341 -4.65 -7.58 8.23
C PRO A 341 -5.95 -7.52 9.04
N GLN A 342 -5.99 -6.71 10.11
CA GLN A 342 -7.23 -6.49 10.86
C GLN A 342 -8.26 -5.77 9.99
N ILE A 343 -7.88 -4.66 9.35
CA ILE A 343 -8.79 -3.82 8.58
C ILE A 343 -9.49 -4.64 7.50
N ILE A 344 -8.73 -5.36 6.68
CA ILE A 344 -9.31 -6.15 5.58
C ILE A 344 -10.11 -7.34 6.09
N THR A 345 -9.69 -8.02 7.17
CA THR A 345 -10.51 -9.09 7.75
C THR A 345 -11.87 -8.55 8.23
N GLN A 346 -11.89 -7.37 8.85
CA GLN A 346 -13.12 -6.70 9.33
C GLN A 346 -14.00 -6.15 8.19
N PHE A 347 -13.43 -5.96 6.99
CA PHE A 347 -14.17 -5.71 5.75
C PHE A 347 -14.51 -7.00 4.97
N GLY A 348 -14.28 -8.18 5.54
CA GLY A 348 -14.71 -9.46 4.97
C GLY A 348 -13.81 -10.01 3.86
N TYR A 349 -12.59 -9.48 3.70
CA TYR A 349 -11.58 -10.10 2.85
C TYR A 349 -11.03 -11.37 3.51
N HIS A 350 -10.76 -12.41 2.72
CA HIS A 350 -10.14 -13.64 3.20
C HIS A 350 -8.70 -13.83 2.68
N SER A 351 -8.30 -13.04 1.69
CA SER A 351 -6.97 -13.10 1.07
C SER A 351 -6.41 -11.72 0.74
N ALA A 352 -5.08 -11.64 0.60
CA ALA A 352 -4.37 -10.40 0.29
C ALA A 352 -3.15 -10.60 -0.65
N LEU A 353 -2.80 -9.55 -1.37
CA LEU A 353 -1.49 -9.40 -2.02
C LEU A 353 -0.56 -8.61 -1.10
N HIS A 354 0.56 -9.21 -0.69
CA HIS A 354 1.59 -8.60 0.15
C HIS A 354 2.85 -8.32 -0.67
N PHE A 355 2.70 -7.51 -1.72
CA PHE A 355 3.80 -6.94 -2.50
C PHE A 355 3.34 -5.63 -3.15
N ALA A 356 4.25 -4.67 -3.30
CA ALA A 356 3.98 -3.46 -4.08
C ALA A 356 4.38 -3.68 -5.54
N LEU A 357 3.64 -3.09 -6.48
CA LEU A 357 4.05 -3.00 -7.88
C LEU A 357 4.80 -1.69 -8.18
N ASP A 358 4.93 -0.81 -7.18
CA ASP A 358 5.73 0.41 -7.17
C ASP A 358 6.89 0.33 -6.16
N ASP A 359 7.45 1.48 -5.78
CA ASP A 359 8.54 1.57 -4.81
C ASP A 359 8.07 1.37 -3.35
N GLY A 360 9.03 1.17 -2.45
CA GLY A 360 8.79 1.16 -1.01
C GLY A 360 9.70 0.17 -0.29
N ILE A 361 9.72 0.23 1.04
CA ILE A 361 10.36 -0.79 1.85
C ILE A 361 9.27 -1.59 2.54
N TYR A 362 9.33 -2.90 2.37
CA TYR A 362 8.45 -3.88 2.96
C TYR A 362 9.20 -5.22 3.04
N PRO A 363 8.78 -6.15 3.90
CA PRO A 363 9.33 -7.50 3.93
C PRO A 363 9.18 -8.18 2.55
N ASP A 364 10.29 -8.58 1.95
CA ASP A 364 10.39 -9.08 0.57
C ASP A 364 10.62 -10.61 0.52
N ALA A 365 10.39 -11.31 1.63
CA ALA A 365 10.44 -12.76 1.66
C ALA A 365 9.32 -13.35 0.78
N GLU A 366 9.69 -13.79 -0.43
CA GLU A 366 8.77 -14.32 -1.42
C GLU A 366 8.26 -15.71 -1.05
N GLN A 367 6.95 -15.85 -0.92
CA GLN A 367 6.27 -17.13 -0.79
C GLN A 367 4.92 -17.08 -1.52
N SER A 368 4.54 -18.19 -2.13
CA SER A 368 3.24 -18.32 -2.83
C SER A 368 2.05 -18.22 -1.88
N LYS A 369 2.21 -18.64 -0.62
CA LYS A 369 1.16 -18.57 0.40
C LYS A 369 1.74 -18.39 1.79
N ILE A 370 1.42 -17.28 2.42
CA ILE A 370 1.72 -16.94 3.82
C ILE A 370 0.42 -16.70 4.59
N ARG A 371 0.50 -16.76 5.92
CA ARG A 371 -0.50 -16.18 6.81
C ARG A 371 0.06 -14.88 7.34
N TRP A 372 -0.36 -13.77 6.75
CA TRP A 372 0.09 -12.43 7.14
C TRP A 372 -0.63 -12.00 8.40
N GLU A 373 0.13 -11.87 9.50
CA GLU A 373 -0.37 -11.47 10.81
C GLU A 373 -0.18 -9.96 11.04
N GLY A 374 -1.24 -9.29 11.47
CA GLY A 374 -1.22 -7.89 11.87
C GLY A 374 -0.82 -7.70 13.33
N CYS A 375 -0.58 -6.45 13.74
CA CYS A 375 -0.12 -6.09 15.08
C CYS A 375 -1.07 -6.51 16.23
N ASN A 376 -2.35 -6.79 15.93
CA ASN A 376 -3.31 -7.27 16.91
C ASN A 376 -3.46 -8.80 16.96
N GLY A 377 -2.68 -9.55 16.16
CA GLY A 377 -2.78 -11.00 16.02
C GLY A 377 -3.85 -11.48 15.03
N THR A 378 -4.55 -10.58 14.32
CA THR A 378 -5.42 -10.98 13.20
C THR A 378 -4.56 -11.45 12.03
N SER A 379 -4.88 -12.61 11.47
CA SER A 379 -4.17 -13.16 10.32
C SER A 379 -5.08 -13.28 9.11
N VAL A 380 -4.53 -13.02 7.92
CA VAL A 380 -5.18 -13.26 6.62
C VAL A 380 -4.25 -14.11 5.75
N ASP A 381 -4.80 -14.93 4.86
CA ASP A 381 -3.97 -15.59 3.85
C ASP A 381 -3.45 -14.54 2.86
N ALA A 382 -2.19 -14.64 2.47
CA ALA A 382 -1.62 -13.70 1.51
C ALA A 382 -0.59 -14.36 0.60
N ILE A 383 -0.29 -13.70 -0.50
CA ILE A 383 0.82 -14.05 -1.39
C ILE A 383 1.84 -12.92 -1.38
N SER A 384 3.11 -13.25 -1.15
CA SER A 384 4.22 -12.28 -1.13
C SER A 384 5.19 -12.46 -2.31
N ARG A 385 5.02 -13.53 -3.10
CA ARG A 385 5.83 -13.79 -4.30
C ARG A 385 5.65 -12.67 -5.33
N ILE A 386 6.76 -12.09 -5.77
CA ILE A 386 6.75 -10.93 -6.68
C ILE A 386 6.38 -11.41 -8.09
N PRO A 387 5.37 -10.80 -8.75
CA PRO A 387 4.97 -11.20 -10.09
C PRO A 387 6.07 -11.03 -11.15
N LEU A 388 6.13 -11.96 -12.09
CA LEU A 388 6.87 -11.80 -13.33
C LEU A 388 6.11 -10.87 -14.27
N ALA A 389 6.82 -10.03 -15.04
CA ALA A 389 6.18 -9.17 -16.03
C ALA A 389 5.67 -10.00 -17.22
N GLY A 390 4.35 -10.06 -17.44
CA GLY A 390 3.71 -10.89 -18.47
C GLY A 390 3.88 -10.38 -19.91
N ASP A 391 4.54 -9.24 -20.09
CA ASP A 391 4.83 -8.61 -21.37
C ASP A 391 6.30 -8.75 -21.82
N SER A 392 7.16 -9.34 -21.00
CA SER A 392 8.59 -9.49 -21.27
C SER A 392 8.98 -10.93 -21.61
N ALA A 393 9.72 -11.11 -22.70
CA ALA A 393 10.35 -12.37 -23.05
C ALA A 393 11.30 -12.87 -21.96
N VAL A 394 11.98 -11.96 -21.26
CA VAL A 394 12.91 -12.30 -20.16
C VAL A 394 12.16 -12.99 -19.02
N SER A 395 10.94 -12.56 -18.70
CA SER A 395 10.10 -13.22 -17.70
C SER A 395 9.76 -14.67 -18.06
N PHE A 396 9.37 -14.93 -19.32
CA PHE A 396 9.09 -16.28 -19.79
C PHE A 396 10.34 -17.15 -19.89
N LEU A 397 11.50 -16.56 -20.19
CA LEU A 397 12.79 -17.26 -20.13
C LEU A 397 13.14 -17.69 -18.70
N ARG A 398 12.83 -16.85 -17.71
CA ARG A 398 13.03 -17.10 -16.28
C ARG A 398 11.96 -18.00 -15.65
N PHE A 399 10.89 -18.35 -16.37
CA PHE A 399 9.77 -19.09 -15.83
C PHE A 399 10.19 -20.40 -15.16
N ALA A 400 10.97 -21.25 -15.85
CA ALA A 400 11.41 -22.54 -15.31
C ALA A 400 12.22 -22.38 -14.01
N GLN A 401 13.11 -21.39 -13.94
CA GLN A 401 13.86 -21.07 -12.72
C GLN A 401 12.91 -20.64 -11.60
N ARG A 402 12.00 -19.70 -11.87
CA ARG A 402 11.05 -19.19 -10.87
C ARG A 402 10.07 -20.27 -10.38
N MET A 403 9.63 -21.15 -11.28
CA MET A 403 8.78 -22.28 -10.94
C MET A 403 9.53 -23.29 -10.06
N ALA A 404 10.81 -23.57 -10.35
CA ALA A 404 11.65 -24.43 -9.52
C ALA A 404 11.86 -23.85 -8.12
N GLU A 405 12.22 -22.56 -8.01
CA GLU A 405 12.32 -21.83 -6.73
C GLU A 405 11.03 -22.01 -5.91
N SER A 406 9.87 -21.85 -6.55
CA SER A 406 8.58 -22.06 -5.90
C SER A 406 8.30 -23.51 -5.51
N MET A 407 8.65 -24.49 -6.35
CA MET A 407 8.50 -25.92 -6.05
C MET A 407 9.35 -26.38 -4.88
N GLU A 408 10.53 -25.79 -4.68
CA GLU A 408 11.46 -26.12 -3.60
C GLU A 408 11.11 -25.43 -2.28
N GLU A 409 10.69 -24.16 -2.33
CA GLU A 409 10.52 -23.32 -1.15
C GLU A 409 9.07 -23.26 -0.64
N ASP A 410 8.08 -23.31 -1.54
CA ASP A 410 6.67 -23.12 -1.18
C ASP A 410 6.00 -24.43 -0.79
N GLN A 411 5.01 -24.34 0.10
CA GLN A 411 4.09 -25.45 0.34
C GLN A 411 3.14 -25.71 -0.83
N VAL A 412 2.84 -24.65 -1.58
CA VAL A 412 2.00 -24.68 -2.78
C VAL A 412 2.74 -23.90 -3.85
N ALA A 413 3.25 -24.58 -4.86
CA ALA A 413 4.06 -23.94 -5.89
C ALA A 413 3.18 -23.09 -6.81
N SER A 414 3.52 -21.82 -7.00
CA SER A 414 2.80 -20.90 -7.87
C SER A 414 3.70 -19.84 -8.49
N VAL A 415 3.32 -19.40 -9.70
CA VAL A 415 3.95 -18.27 -10.37
C VAL A 415 2.87 -17.28 -10.79
N ILE A 416 3.10 -16.00 -10.51
CA ILE A 416 2.21 -14.90 -10.88
C ILE A 416 2.81 -14.16 -12.06
N PHE A 417 1.99 -13.85 -13.05
CA PHE A 417 2.31 -12.90 -14.11
C PHE A 417 1.48 -11.64 -13.94
N ALA A 418 2.12 -10.47 -13.95
CA ALA A 418 1.44 -9.17 -13.95
C ALA A 418 1.51 -8.54 -15.35
N ARG A 419 0.37 -8.10 -15.89
CA ARG A 419 0.31 -7.50 -17.23
C ARG A 419 -0.85 -6.52 -17.40
N TRP A 420 -0.76 -5.69 -18.44
CA TRP A 420 -1.86 -4.83 -18.90
C TRP A 420 -2.80 -5.58 -19.87
N PRO A 421 -4.09 -5.20 -19.99
CA PRO A 421 -5.05 -5.83 -20.91
C PRO A 421 -4.63 -5.83 -22.38
N GLU A 422 -4.06 -4.72 -22.87
CA GLU A 422 -3.66 -4.54 -24.26
C GLU A 422 -2.44 -5.40 -24.67
N LEU A 423 -1.69 -5.91 -23.70
CA LEU A 423 -0.45 -6.63 -23.94
C LEU A 423 -0.72 -8.12 -24.16
N THR A 424 -0.68 -8.52 -25.44
CA THR A 424 -0.67 -9.91 -25.87
C THR A 424 0.72 -10.26 -26.40
N THR A 425 1.45 -11.11 -25.68
CA THR A 425 2.72 -11.65 -26.15
C THR A 425 2.54 -13.06 -26.70
N PRO A 426 3.36 -13.47 -27.68
CA PRO A 426 3.30 -14.81 -28.22
C PRO A 426 3.53 -15.90 -27.14
N TRP A 427 4.39 -15.64 -26.16
CA TRP A 427 4.68 -16.60 -25.08
C TRP A 427 3.55 -16.74 -24.07
N ASN A 428 2.85 -15.64 -23.74
CA ASN A 428 1.65 -15.72 -22.92
C ASN A 428 0.56 -16.56 -23.63
N GLU A 429 0.35 -16.31 -24.92
CA GLU A 429 -0.58 -17.11 -25.72
C GLU A 429 -0.17 -18.59 -25.84
N ASP A 430 1.14 -18.90 -25.88
CA ASP A 430 1.61 -20.28 -25.83
C ASP A 430 1.22 -20.94 -24.50
N PHE A 431 1.47 -20.30 -23.35
CA PHE A 431 1.11 -20.83 -22.02
C PHE A 431 -0.40 -21.12 -21.93
N ARG A 432 -1.20 -20.21 -22.47
CA ARG A 432 -2.66 -20.37 -22.57
C ARG A 432 -3.06 -21.57 -23.43
N ARG A 433 -2.37 -21.79 -24.55
CA ARG A 433 -2.65 -22.94 -25.43
C ARG A 433 -2.22 -24.26 -24.81
N ILE A 434 -1.08 -24.29 -24.11
CA ILE A 434 -0.59 -25.47 -23.39
C ILE A 434 -1.67 -25.96 -22.41
N GLU A 435 -2.23 -25.06 -21.60
CA GLU A 435 -3.24 -25.39 -20.60
C GLU A 435 -4.50 -26.03 -21.19
N ASN A 436 -4.92 -25.62 -22.40
CA ASN A 436 -6.08 -26.21 -23.06
C ASN A 436 -5.90 -27.71 -23.39
N TYR A 437 -4.65 -28.18 -23.48
CA TYR A 437 -4.34 -29.60 -23.70
C TYR A 437 -4.04 -30.33 -22.39
N ALA A 438 -3.15 -29.79 -21.56
CA ALA A 438 -2.79 -30.34 -20.25
C ALA A 438 -2.09 -29.27 -19.37
N PRO A 439 -2.20 -29.34 -18.02
CA PRO A 439 -1.57 -28.38 -17.10
C PRO A 439 -0.05 -28.62 -16.91
N CYS A 440 0.70 -28.80 -18.01
CA CYS A 440 2.13 -29.16 -17.99
C CYS A 440 2.97 -28.20 -17.13
N LEU A 441 2.75 -26.90 -17.33
CA LEU A 441 3.47 -25.82 -16.66
C LEU A 441 2.79 -25.35 -15.36
N GLY A 442 1.62 -25.92 -15.05
CA GLY A 442 0.77 -25.50 -13.94
C GLY A 442 -0.67 -25.27 -14.39
N ARG A 443 -1.58 -25.25 -13.42
CA ARG A 443 -3.01 -25.01 -13.62
C ARG A 443 -3.30 -23.51 -13.49
N ALA A 444 -3.93 -22.87 -14.47
CA ALA A 444 -4.34 -21.49 -14.30
C ALA A 444 -5.61 -21.41 -13.46
N VAL A 445 -5.56 -20.52 -12.47
CA VAL A 445 -6.67 -20.25 -11.56
C VAL A 445 -6.73 -18.75 -11.29
N THR A 446 -7.89 -18.28 -10.85
CA THR A 446 -8.00 -16.94 -10.30
C THR A 446 -7.34 -16.87 -8.92
N LEU A 447 -7.05 -15.67 -8.42
CA LEU A 447 -6.48 -15.49 -7.08
C LEU A 447 -7.42 -16.01 -5.99
N SER A 448 -8.72 -15.65 -6.04
CA SER A 448 -9.72 -16.25 -5.15
C SER A 448 -9.74 -17.78 -5.25
N GLY A 449 -9.76 -18.34 -6.47
CA GLY A 449 -9.73 -19.77 -6.71
C GLY A 449 -8.46 -20.45 -6.15
N PHE A 450 -7.30 -19.80 -6.23
CA PHE A 450 -6.07 -20.29 -5.63
C PHE A 450 -6.18 -20.41 -4.11
N PHE A 451 -6.66 -19.36 -3.42
CA PHE A 451 -6.79 -19.40 -1.97
C PHE A 451 -7.86 -20.40 -1.50
N GLU A 452 -8.97 -20.54 -2.23
CA GLU A 452 -10.05 -21.49 -1.92
C GLU A 452 -9.67 -22.96 -2.18
N GLN A 453 -8.88 -23.24 -3.21
CA GLN A 453 -8.50 -24.62 -3.58
C GLN A 453 -7.32 -25.15 -2.76
N THR A 454 -6.61 -24.28 -2.03
CA THR A 454 -5.38 -24.63 -1.32
C THR A 454 -5.58 -24.67 0.19
N ASP A 455 -6.03 -25.81 0.72
CA ASP A 455 -6.37 -25.96 2.14
C ASP A 455 -5.17 -25.86 3.12
N ASN A 456 -3.93 -25.95 2.62
CA ASN A 456 -2.74 -25.90 3.47
C ASN A 456 -2.52 -24.49 4.03
N PRO A 457 -2.43 -24.33 5.37
CA PRO A 457 -2.15 -23.03 5.96
C PRO A 457 -0.71 -22.64 5.65
N GLY A 458 -0.54 -21.50 4.98
CA GLY A 458 0.77 -20.92 4.70
C GLY A 458 1.56 -20.63 5.98
N ARG A 459 2.86 -20.33 5.82
CA ARG A 459 3.72 -19.96 6.95
C ARG A 459 3.18 -18.70 7.63
N LEU A 460 3.08 -18.72 8.95
CA LEU A 460 2.76 -17.52 9.73
C LEU A 460 3.90 -16.51 9.61
N SER A 461 3.58 -15.33 9.10
CA SER A 461 4.49 -14.22 8.87
C SER A 461 3.96 -12.98 9.59
N SER A 462 4.64 -12.61 10.68
CA SER A 462 4.41 -11.37 11.42
C SER A 462 5.59 -10.44 11.19
N TYR A 463 5.30 -9.16 11.00
CA TYR A 463 6.28 -8.13 10.67
C TYR A 463 6.14 -6.92 11.58
N ASP A 464 7.26 -6.31 11.93
CA ASP A 464 7.30 -5.11 12.75
C ASP A 464 7.07 -3.84 11.92
N ALA A 465 6.54 -2.79 12.55
CA ALA A 465 6.24 -1.54 11.85
C ALA A 465 7.47 -0.84 11.24
N HIS A 466 8.69 -1.16 11.68
CA HIS A 466 9.92 -0.57 11.13
C HIS A 466 10.37 -1.22 9.81
N GLU A 467 9.83 -2.39 9.48
CA GLU A 467 10.08 -3.07 8.20
C GLU A 467 9.26 -2.43 7.05
N TYR A 468 8.30 -1.56 7.38
CA TYR A 468 7.49 -0.80 6.44
C TYR A 468 7.93 0.67 6.41
N LEU A 469 8.31 1.16 5.23
CA LEU A 469 8.54 2.58 4.96
C LEU A 469 8.00 2.96 3.58
N SER A 470 7.15 3.98 3.54
CA SER A 470 6.53 4.43 2.31
C SER A 470 7.52 5.17 1.39
N PRO A 471 7.32 5.12 0.06
CA PRO A 471 8.11 5.90 -0.89
C PRO A 471 7.59 7.33 -1.08
N PHE A 472 6.49 7.72 -0.42
CA PHE A 472 5.69 8.88 -0.82
C PHE A 472 6.48 10.20 -0.81
N LEU A 473 7.28 10.48 0.22
CA LEU A 473 8.09 11.71 0.27
C LEU A 473 9.02 11.83 -0.95
N VAL A 474 9.67 10.74 -1.34
CA VAL A 474 10.59 10.70 -2.48
C VAL A 474 9.81 10.85 -3.79
N GLN A 475 8.70 10.13 -3.92
CA GLN A 475 7.85 10.19 -5.11
C GLN A 475 7.26 11.59 -5.33
N MET A 476 6.67 12.21 -4.30
CA MET A 476 6.09 13.57 -4.40
C MET A 476 7.15 14.60 -4.80
N VAL A 477 8.35 14.54 -4.22
CA VAL A 477 9.45 15.45 -4.57
C VAL A 477 9.96 15.18 -5.98
N ALA A 478 10.11 13.92 -6.40
CA ALA A 478 10.51 13.57 -7.76
C ALA A 478 9.50 14.03 -8.81
N ARG A 479 8.20 13.93 -8.51
CA ARG A 479 7.08 14.42 -9.32
C ARG A 479 6.90 15.94 -9.27
N ARG A 480 7.66 16.64 -8.42
CA ARG A 480 7.58 18.09 -8.19
C ARG A 480 6.20 18.55 -7.73
N GLU A 481 5.56 17.74 -6.91
CA GLU A 481 4.29 18.12 -6.31
C GLU A 481 4.47 19.23 -5.29
N GLU A 482 3.45 20.06 -5.12
CA GLU A 482 3.46 21.13 -4.12
C GLU A 482 3.21 20.57 -2.72
N ASN A 483 3.82 21.18 -1.71
CA ASN A 483 3.53 20.89 -0.29
C ASN A 483 3.70 19.39 0.10
N PRO A 484 4.84 18.72 -0.20
CA PRO A 484 5.04 17.30 0.07
C PRO A 484 5.06 16.93 1.57
N ILE A 485 5.24 17.89 2.48
CA ILE A 485 5.21 17.66 3.93
C ILE A 485 3.95 18.29 4.54
N GLY A 486 3.74 19.59 4.33
CA GLY A 486 2.70 20.36 4.99
C GLY A 486 1.28 19.87 4.69
N ARG A 487 1.07 19.19 3.55
CA ARG A 487 -0.24 18.61 3.20
C ARG A 487 -0.77 17.65 4.27
N PHE A 488 0.11 16.85 4.88
CA PHE A 488 -0.30 15.87 5.89
C PHE A 488 -0.68 16.55 7.20
N VAL A 489 -0.04 17.68 7.53
CA VAL A 489 -0.47 18.53 8.65
C VAL A 489 -1.88 19.04 8.38
N ASP A 490 -2.14 19.56 7.18
CA ASP A 490 -3.46 20.12 6.84
C ASP A 490 -4.56 19.02 6.83
N ILE A 491 -4.24 17.82 6.34
CA ILE A 491 -5.13 16.65 6.38
C ILE A 491 -5.47 16.28 7.82
N GLN A 492 -4.46 16.15 8.69
CA GLN A 492 -4.64 15.79 10.09
C GLN A 492 -5.46 16.84 10.85
N GLU A 493 -5.21 18.13 10.59
CA GLU A 493 -5.96 19.24 11.18
C GLU A 493 -7.44 19.21 10.76
N ARG A 494 -7.72 19.10 9.45
CA ARG A 494 -9.09 19.01 8.94
C ARG A 494 -9.82 17.81 9.52
N ARG A 495 -9.19 16.62 9.48
CA ARG A 495 -9.79 15.38 9.95
C ARG A 495 -10.10 15.43 11.45
N THR A 496 -9.15 15.92 12.26
CA THR A 496 -9.35 16.03 13.71
C THR A 496 -10.50 16.98 14.08
N GLN A 497 -10.62 18.11 13.39
CA GLN A 497 -11.73 19.06 13.62
C GLN A 497 -13.07 18.47 13.18
N PHE A 498 -13.09 17.79 12.03
CA PHE A 498 -14.28 17.11 11.51
C PHE A 498 -14.75 15.99 12.43
N ASP A 499 -13.85 15.15 12.93
CA ASP A 499 -14.17 14.05 13.84
C ASP A 499 -14.72 14.56 15.18
N ALA A 500 -14.14 15.66 15.72
CA ALA A 500 -14.69 16.31 16.91
C ALA A 500 -16.11 16.86 16.68
N ALA A 501 -16.37 17.47 15.52
CA ALA A 501 -17.70 17.95 15.14
C ALA A 501 -18.70 16.79 15.00
N CYS A 502 -18.31 15.72 14.31
CA CYS A 502 -19.12 14.50 14.18
C CYS A 502 -19.45 13.91 15.55
N TRP A 503 -18.48 13.89 16.47
CA TRP A 503 -18.70 13.44 17.84
C TRP A 503 -19.77 14.28 18.56
N TYR A 504 -19.69 15.62 18.48
CA TYR A 504 -20.68 16.49 19.11
C TYR A 504 -22.09 16.31 18.53
N ALA A 505 -22.21 16.28 17.19
CA ALA A 505 -23.48 16.08 16.51
C ALA A 505 -24.10 14.72 16.85
N ALA A 506 -23.31 13.65 16.78
CA ALA A 506 -23.77 12.30 17.10
C ALA A 506 -24.16 12.17 18.58
N ALA A 507 -23.39 12.75 19.50
CA ALA A 507 -23.72 12.77 20.92
C ALA A 507 -25.05 13.51 21.19
N ALA A 508 -25.27 14.66 20.55
CA ALA A 508 -26.52 15.41 20.67
C ALA A 508 -27.74 14.57 20.25
N ARG A 509 -27.64 13.93 19.08
CA ARG A 509 -28.71 13.07 18.54
C ARG A 509 -28.97 11.84 19.42
N VAL A 510 -27.91 11.16 19.87
CA VAL A 510 -28.02 9.98 20.76
C VAL A 510 -28.68 10.35 22.09
N LEU A 511 -28.32 11.49 22.69
CA LEU A 511 -28.94 11.98 23.92
C LEU A 511 -30.43 12.32 23.75
N CYS A 512 -30.84 12.73 22.54
CA CYS A 512 -32.23 12.91 22.15
C CYS A 512 -32.94 11.61 21.73
N GLY A 513 -32.24 10.46 21.72
CA GLY A 513 -32.77 9.18 21.27
C GLY A 513 -33.04 9.14 19.76
N GLN A 514 -32.26 9.86 18.97
CA GLN A 514 -32.26 9.84 17.51
C GLN A 514 -31.12 8.96 16.99
N ALA A 515 -31.14 8.63 15.69
CA ALA A 515 -30.00 7.97 15.05
C ALA A 515 -28.76 8.89 15.10
N PRO A 516 -27.55 8.35 15.36
CA PRO A 516 -26.35 9.17 15.47
C PRO A 516 -25.92 9.79 14.14
N GLU A 517 -26.23 9.13 13.02
CA GLU A 517 -25.90 9.58 11.66
C GLU A 517 -27.11 10.30 11.03
N ALA A 518 -26.85 11.42 10.37
CA ALA A 518 -27.81 12.15 9.55
C ALA A 518 -27.57 11.83 8.06
N GLU A 519 -28.60 12.06 7.22
CA GLU A 519 -28.55 11.80 5.77
C GLU A 519 -27.34 12.47 5.09
N ASP A 520 -26.98 13.68 5.52
CA ASP A 520 -25.88 14.44 4.92
C ASP A 520 -24.48 14.03 5.43
N ASP A 521 -24.34 13.25 6.51
CA ASP A 521 -23.05 13.06 7.17
C ASP A 521 -22.03 12.32 6.29
N CYS A 522 -22.48 11.36 5.48
CA CYS A 522 -21.61 10.69 4.49
C CYS A 522 -21.07 11.70 3.47
N SER A 523 -21.92 12.58 2.95
CA SER A 523 -21.50 13.61 1.97
C SER A 523 -20.53 14.63 2.57
N ARG A 524 -20.68 14.94 3.87
CA ARG A 524 -19.74 15.78 4.60
C ARG A 524 -18.38 15.10 4.74
N GLU A 525 -18.36 13.82 5.13
CA GLU A 525 -17.13 13.04 5.26
C GLU A 525 -16.43 12.90 3.90
N ASP A 526 -17.17 12.59 2.84
CA ASP A 526 -16.64 12.51 1.47
C ASP A 526 -15.95 13.83 1.07
N CYS A 527 -16.55 14.98 1.40
CA CYS A 527 -15.94 16.28 1.14
C CYS A 527 -14.60 16.49 1.87
N ILE A 528 -14.42 15.94 3.07
CA ILE A 528 -13.15 16.01 3.81
C ILE A 528 -12.11 15.07 3.21
N GLU A 529 -12.52 13.87 2.83
CA GLU A 529 -11.63 12.87 2.24
C GLU A 529 -11.17 13.25 0.82
N ASP A 530 -12.05 13.85 0.03
CA ASP A 530 -11.70 14.37 -1.30
C ASP A 530 -10.66 15.52 -1.22
N ALA A 531 -10.63 16.27 -0.10
CA ALA A 531 -9.60 17.26 0.17
C ALA A 531 -8.27 16.67 0.68
N SER A 532 -8.14 15.33 0.76
CA SER A 532 -6.99 14.64 1.34
C SER A 532 -6.18 13.81 0.34
N SER A 533 -6.77 13.40 -0.79
CA SER A 533 -6.11 12.57 -1.81
C SER A 533 -6.17 13.25 -3.17
N ASP A 534 -5.02 13.75 -3.65
CA ASP A 534 -4.87 14.54 -4.88
C ASP A 534 -5.89 15.70 -5.04
N PRO A 535 -6.04 16.58 -4.03
CA PRO A 535 -7.12 17.55 -4.01
C PRO A 535 -6.85 18.73 -4.97
N THR A 536 -7.91 19.27 -5.56
CA THR A 536 -7.85 20.59 -6.18
C THR A 536 -7.92 21.69 -5.12
N ALA A 537 -7.50 22.92 -5.47
CA ALA A 537 -7.65 24.07 -4.57
C ALA A 537 -9.13 24.31 -4.14
N ALA A 538 -10.08 24.00 -5.03
CA ALA A 538 -11.51 24.12 -4.76
C ALA A 538 -11.99 23.08 -3.74
N ASP A 539 -11.46 21.85 -3.79
CA ASP A 539 -11.81 20.80 -2.82
C ASP A 539 -11.35 21.18 -1.41
N ILE A 540 -10.13 21.73 -1.31
CA ILE A 540 -9.58 22.23 -0.04
C ILE A 540 -10.44 23.37 0.52
N GLU A 541 -10.79 24.36 -0.32
CA GLU A 541 -11.62 25.50 0.11
C GLU A 541 -13.01 25.05 0.57
N LYS A 542 -13.63 24.10 -0.17
CA LYS A 542 -14.92 23.52 0.18
C LYS A 542 -14.87 22.78 1.51
N ALA A 543 -13.84 21.96 1.74
CA ALA A 543 -13.67 21.22 2.99
C ALA A 543 -13.44 22.16 4.19
N ASN A 544 -12.62 23.19 4.02
CA ASN A 544 -12.38 24.18 5.07
C ASN A 544 -13.68 24.95 5.43
N THR A 545 -14.42 25.40 4.41
CA THR A 545 -15.71 26.08 4.60
C THR A 545 -16.71 25.18 5.33
N LEU A 546 -16.79 23.91 4.94
CA LEU A 546 -17.64 22.92 5.60
C LEU A 546 -17.29 22.78 7.08
N ILE A 547 -16.01 22.70 7.44
CA ILE A 547 -15.57 22.58 8.84
C ILE A 547 -15.89 23.85 9.63
N ASP A 548 -15.60 25.03 9.06
CA ASP A 548 -15.86 26.34 9.68
C ASP A 548 -17.34 26.56 10.00
N GLU A 549 -18.24 25.96 9.22
CA GLU A 549 -19.69 26.00 9.45
C GLU A 549 -20.16 24.87 10.38
N PHE A 550 -19.74 23.63 10.11
CA PHE A 550 -20.26 22.44 10.79
C PHE A 550 -19.76 22.29 12.23
N ALA A 551 -18.48 22.57 12.50
CA ALA A 551 -17.91 22.41 13.84
C ALA A 551 -18.59 23.28 14.92
N PRO A 552 -18.77 24.60 14.73
CA PRO A 552 -19.49 25.41 15.71
C PRO A 552 -20.98 25.04 15.79
N GLN A 553 -21.62 24.67 14.67
CA GLN A 553 -23.01 24.21 14.67
C GLN A 553 -23.18 22.95 15.53
N ALA A 554 -22.35 21.91 15.31
CA ALA A 554 -22.42 20.66 16.06
C ALA A 554 -22.16 20.86 17.57
N ALA A 555 -21.20 21.72 17.92
CA ALA A 555 -20.94 22.10 19.29
C ALA A 555 -22.15 22.82 19.93
N GLN A 556 -22.79 23.74 19.20
CA GLN A 556 -23.98 24.46 19.64
C GLN A 556 -25.17 23.51 19.85
N GLU A 557 -25.41 22.58 18.93
CA GLU A 557 -26.46 21.55 19.05
C GLU A 557 -26.31 20.73 20.34
N LEU A 558 -25.09 20.25 20.62
CA LEU A 558 -24.82 19.51 21.86
C LEU A 558 -24.99 20.38 23.10
N ALA A 559 -24.54 21.64 23.05
CA ALA A 559 -24.69 22.58 24.17
C ALA A 559 -26.16 22.86 24.52
N GLU A 560 -27.03 22.96 23.51
CA GLU A 560 -28.47 23.14 23.70
C GLU A 560 -29.11 21.92 24.37
N VAL A 561 -28.71 20.70 23.99
CA VAL A 561 -29.16 19.46 24.63
C VAL A 561 -28.70 19.39 26.09
N ILE A 562 -27.44 19.71 26.38
CA ILE A 562 -26.88 19.68 27.75
C ILE A 562 -27.57 20.70 28.66
N THR A 563 -27.82 21.90 28.16
CA THR A 563 -28.41 23.01 28.93
C THR A 563 -29.94 22.97 28.95
N ALA A 564 -30.56 22.02 28.24
CA ALA A 564 -32.00 21.90 28.12
C ALA A 564 -32.69 21.82 29.50
N GLY A 565 -33.56 22.80 29.74
CA GLY A 565 -34.35 22.91 30.96
C GLY A 565 -33.57 23.32 32.22
N GLY A 566 -32.31 23.74 32.08
CA GLY A 566 -31.53 24.37 33.13
C GLY A 566 -32.06 25.74 33.57
N GLU A 567 -31.53 26.27 34.67
CA GLU A 567 -31.83 27.63 35.14
C GLU A 567 -31.19 28.69 34.23
N GLU A 568 -31.83 29.86 34.11
CA GLU A 568 -31.26 31.00 33.37
C GLU A 568 -30.01 31.52 34.07
N ALA A 569 -28.88 31.43 33.38
CA ALA A 569 -27.57 31.88 33.85
C ALA A 569 -26.62 31.96 32.65
N ASP A 570 -26.03 33.13 32.42
CA ASP A 570 -25.04 33.30 31.36
C ASP A 570 -23.72 32.63 31.73
N GLY A 571 -23.11 31.93 30.78
CA GLY A 571 -21.83 31.25 30.96
C GLY A 571 -21.24 30.69 29.67
N PHE A 572 -20.15 29.95 29.82
CA PHE A 572 -19.46 29.24 28.75
C PHE A 572 -19.47 27.75 29.04
N LEU A 573 -19.92 26.96 28.07
CA LEU A 573 -19.83 25.52 28.09
C LEU A 573 -18.61 25.09 27.27
N VAL A 574 -17.71 24.35 27.89
CA VAL A 574 -16.50 23.80 27.25
C VAL A 574 -16.72 22.30 27.07
N LEU A 575 -16.62 21.82 25.83
CA LEU A 575 -16.96 20.46 25.43
C LEU A 575 -15.71 19.64 25.12
N ASN A 576 -15.68 18.40 25.61
CA ASN A 576 -14.62 17.43 25.37
C ASN A 576 -15.11 16.29 24.47
N SER A 577 -14.59 16.21 23.25
CA SER A 577 -14.84 15.07 22.35
C SER A 577 -14.00 13.84 22.70
N GLN A 578 -12.88 14.02 23.40
CA GLN A 578 -11.92 12.96 23.69
C GLN A 578 -12.39 12.03 24.82
N SER A 579 -12.06 10.74 24.72
CA SER A 579 -12.44 9.70 25.69
C SER A 579 -11.67 9.69 27.01
N PHE A 580 -10.88 10.73 27.27
CA PHE A 580 -10.06 10.88 28.46
C PHE A 580 -10.18 12.28 29.05
N ALA A 581 -9.88 12.39 30.35
CA ALA A 581 -9.89 13.64 31.06
C ALA A 581 -8.67 14.48 30.64
N ARG A 582 -8.86 15.77 30.43
CA ARG A 582 -7.80 16.66 29.94
C ARG A 582 -7.94 18.08 30.49
N ASP A 583 -6.81 18.74 30.68
CA ASP A 583 -6.74 20.14 31.09
C ASP A 583 -6.40 20.99 29.85
N VAL A 584 -7.36 21.79 29.40
CA VAL A 584 -7.24 22.57 28.15
C VAL A 584 -7.23 24.07 28.45
N SER A 585 -6.37 24.79 27.73
CA SER A 585 -6.38 26.26 27.75
C SER A 585 -7.35 26.76 26.68
N VAL A 586 -8.43 27.43 27.09
CA VAL A 586 -9.48 27.92 26.19
C VAL A 586 -9.65 29.43 26.31
N GLU A 587 -9.96 30.08 25.19
CA GLU A 587 -10.31 31.50 25.17
C GLU A 587 -11.76 31.70 25.64
N LEU A 588 -12.00 32.74 26.43
CA LEU A 588 -13.32 33.13 26.93
C LEU A 588 -13.70 34.52 26.37
N PRO A 589 -14.13 34.60 25.09
CA PRO A 589 -14.35 35.87 24.42
C PRO A 589 -15.48 36.66 25.07
N GLY A 590 -15.25 37.97 25.25
CA GLY A 590 -16.23 38.88 25.86
C GLY A 590 -16.33 38.81 27.39
N MET A 591 -15.57 37.95 28.07
CA MET A 591 -15.49 37.95 29.53
C MET A 591 -14.60 39.11 30.01
N GLU A 592 -15.07 39.94 30.95
CA GLU A 592 -14.29 41.10 31.43
C GLU A 592 -13.43 40.78 32.66
N THR A 593 -13.92 39.88 33.52
CA THR A 593 -13.27 39.52 34.79
C THR A 593 -12.84 38.07 34.76
N ALA A 594 -11.72 37.76 35.40
CA ALA A 594 -11.21 36.39 35.46
C ALA A 594 -12.20 35.47 36.21
N PRO A 595 -12.44 34.23 35.72
CA PRO A 595 -13.21 33.24 36.46
C PRO A 595 -12.50 32.87 37.78
N GLU A 596 -13.30 32.50 38.78
CA GLU A 596 -12.77 32.01 40.06
C GLU A 596 -12.01 30.69 39.85
N THR A 597 -10.78 30.60 40.37
CA THR A 597 -9.98 29.39 40.29
C THR A 597 -10.46 28.35 41.29
N ASN A 598 -10.71 27.14 40.81
CA ASN A 598 -11.22 26.00 41.58
C ASN A 598 -10.79 24.68 40.92
N ASP A 599 -11.43 23.56 41.26
CA ASP A 599 -11.10 22.26 40.67
C ASP A 599 -11.39 22.19 39.16
N LEU A 600 -12.37 22.94 38.67
CA LEU A 600 -12.76 23.07 37.26
C LEU A 600 -11.84 24.04 36.51
N VAL A 601 -11.64 25.25 37.04
CA VAL A 601 -10.79 26.30 36.45
C VAL A 601 -9.46 26.35 37.20
N LYS A 602 -8.44 25.66 36.67
CA LYS A 602 -7.13 25.51 37.31
C LYS A 602 -6.34 26.82 37.35
N ALA A 603 -6.41 27.59 36.28
CA ALA A 603 -5.70 28.86 36.14
C ALA A 603 -6.41 29.77 35.12
N ALA A 604 -6.14 31.07 35.16
CA ALA A 604 -6.70 32.06 34.24
C ALA A 604 -5.65 33.12 33.87
N GLN A 605 -5.54 33.45 32.59
CA GLN A 605 -4.75 34.55 32.04
C GLN A 605 -5.71 35.65 31.56
N PHE A 606 -5.80 36.74 32.29
CA PHE A 606 -6.67 37.88 31.96
C PHE A 606 -5.83 39.16 31.95
N ASP A 607 -5.47 39.61 30.75
CA ASP A 607 -4.83 40.89 30.50
C ASP A 607 -5.58 41.63 29.37
N SER A 608 -5.05 42.77 28.91
CA SER A 608 -5.71 43.58 27.87
C SER A 608 -5.82 42.87 26.51
N GLU A 609 -4.95 41.90 26.24
CA GLU A 609 -4.86 41.18 24.97
C GLU A 609 -5.40 39.75 25.07
N ARG A 610 -5.25 39.10 26.23
CA ARG A 610 -5.46 37.66 26.40
C ARG A 610 -6.49 37.37 27.49
N LYS A 611 -7.45 36.51 27.18
CA LYS A 611 -8.55 36.08 28.06
C LYS A 611 -8.70 34.57 28.04
N PHE A 612 -7.76 33.87 28.65
CA PHE A 612 -7.73 32.40 28.68
C PHE A 612 -8.03 31.83 30.06
N ALA A 613 -8.62 30.65 30.07
CA ALA A 613 -8.76 29.82 31.26
C ALA A 613 -8.24 28.40 30.98
N THR A 614 -7.48 27.84 31.92
CA THR A 614 -7.14 26.40 31.93
C THR A 614 -8.26 25.65 32.62
N VAL A 615 -9.01 24.85 31.87
CA VAL A 615 -10.23 24.17 32.29
C VAL A 615 -10.02 22.67 32.30
N SER A 616 -10.38 22.04 33.42
CA SER A 616 -10.34 20.59 33.58
C SER A 616 -11.63 19.97 33.06
N LEU A 617 -11.49 19.12 32.04
CA LEU A 617 -12.61 18.47 31.36
C LEU A 617 -12.67 16.98 31.71
N PRO A 618 -13.87 16.46 32.07
CA PRO A 618 -14.05 15.03 32.21
C PRO A 618 -14.02 14.32 30.83
N PRO A 619 -13.80 12.99 30.80
CA PRO A 619 -13.83 12.20 29.56
C PRO A 619 -15.18 12.31 28.85
N SER A 620 -15.15 12.51 27.53
CA SER A 620 -16.32 12.61 26.65
C SER A 620 -17.44 13.40 27.31
N GLY A 621 -17.18 14.65 27.68
CA GLY A 621 -17.99 15.37 28.65
C GLY A 621 -17.89 16.87 28.51
N PHE A 622 -18.27 17.60 29.56
CA PHE A 622 -18.29 19.06 29.54
C PHE A 622 -17.98 19.69 30.90
N ALA A 623 -17.62 20.97 30.83
CA ALA A 623 -17.50 21.88 31.96
C ALA A 623 -18.25 23.19 31.67
N TRP A 624 -18.94 23.75 32.65
CA TRP A 624 -19.67 25.01 32.52
C TRP A 624 -19.09 26.07 33.46
N ILE A 625 -18.74 27.23 32.89
CA ILE A 625 -18.08 28.35 33.55
C ILE A 625 -19.06 29.55 33.58
N PRO A 626 -19.47 30.04 34.76
CA PRO A 626 -20.33 31.22 34.84
C PRO A 626 -19.68 32.47 34.22
N ALA A 627 -20.45 33.28 33.50
CA ALA A 627 -19.96 34.55 32.94
C ALA A 627 -19.87 35.66 34.00
N ALA A 628 -20.68 35.58 35.06
CA ALA A 628 -20.63 36.50 36.20
C ALA A 628 -19.61 35.98 37.24
N ALA A 629 -18.42 36.59 37.28
CA ALA A 629 -17.46 36.32 38.35
C ALA A 629 -17.88 37.04 39.66
N SER A 630 -17.57 36.42 40.80
CA SER A 630 -17.63 37.09 42.10
C SER A 630 -16.64 38.27 42.10
N ALA A 631 -17.06 39.45 42.55
CA ALA A 631 -16.30 40.71 42.54
C ALA A 631 -14.96 40.69 43.35
N THR A 632 -14.54 39.53 43.86
CA THR A 632 -13.37 39.31 44.71
C THR A 632 -12.29 38.40 44.09
N ALA A 633 -12.45 37.91 42.86
CA ALA A 633 -11.49 36.99 42.25
C ALA A 633 -10.32 37.73 41.56
N GLU A 634 -9.27 38.06 42.31
CA GLU A 634 -7.97 38.41 41.73
C GLU A 634 -7.29 37.13 41.18
N SER A 635 -6.77 37.19 39.95
CA SER A 635 -5.96 36.09 39.39
C SER A 635 -4.70 35.92 40.25
N ARG A 636 -4.59 34.80 40.97
CA ARG A 636 -3.45 34.54 41.87
C ARG A 636 -2.16 34.43 41.06
N ARG A 637 -1.33 35.49 41.06
CA ARG A 637 0.07 35.41 40.64
C ARG A 637 0.79 34.47 41.60
N GLY A 638 1.45 33.43 41.08
CA GLY A 638 2.33 32.60 41.92
C GLY A 638 3.58 33.36 42.36
N SER A 639 4.37 32.75 43.24
CA SER A 639 5.57 33.36 43.81
C SER A 639 6.66 33.71 42.78
N SER A 640 6.65 33.07 41.61
CA SER A 640 7.58 33.32 40.51
C SER A 640 6.82 33.56 39.20
N PRO A 641 7.33 34.44 38.31
CA PRO A 641 6.80 34.64 36.95
C PRO A 641 6.84 33.34 36.15
N THR A 642 5.91 33.17 35.22
CA THR A 642 5.92 32.04 34.27
C THR A 642 6.95 32.23 33.16
N ALA A 643 7.38 33.48 32.92
CA ALA A 643 8.49 33.82 32.01
C ALA A 643 9.44 34.82 32.67
N GLU A 644 10.74 34.57 32.54
CA GLU A 644 11.85 35.46 32.85
C GLU A 644 12.82 35.48 31.65
N GLU A 645 13.88 36.29 31.72
CA GLU A 645 14.88 36.37 30.65
C GLU A 645 15.44 34.98 30.32
N ASN A 646 15.12 34.51 29.10
CA ASN A 646 15.50 33.20 28.56
C ASN A 646 15.05 31.98 29.38
N VAL A 647 14.06 32.12 30.28
CA VAL A 647 13.54 31.02 31.10
C VAL A 647 12.02 31.03 31.13
N LEU A 648 11.40 29.93 30.70
CA LEU A 648 9.97 29.64 30.95
C LEU A 648 9.85 28.59 32.05
N ARG A 649 8.84 28.73 32.92
CA ARG A 649 8.61 27.76 33.99
C ARG A 649 7.15 27.67 34.43
N ASN A 650 6.76 26.49 34.90
CA ASN A 650 5.52 26.26 35.64
C ASN A 650 5.79 25.33 36.82
N GLU A 651 4.79 24.84 37.53
CA GLU A 651 4.96 23.97 38.69
C GLU A 651 5.65 22.61 38.42
N PHE A 652 5.86 22.23 37.15
CA PHE A 652 6.43 20.93 36.77
C PHE A 652 7.89 21.01 36.30
N PHE A 653 8.25 22.00 35.49
CA PHE A 653 9.57 22.06 34.85
C PHE A 653 10.04 23.49 34.53
N GLU A 654 11.31 23.60 34.13
CA GLU A 654 11.96 24.80 33.58
C GLU A 654 12.43 24.53 32.14
N VAL A 655 12.23 25.52 31.27
CA VAL A 655 12.74 25.54 29.89
C VAL A 655 13.70 26.71 29.78
N HIS A 656 14.96 26.43 29.43
CA HIS A 656 15.97 27.44 29.21
C HIS A 656 16.22 27.64 27.71
N ILE A 657 16.09 28.88 27.26
CA ILE A 657 16.36 29.30 25.89
C ILE A 657 17.85 29.70 25.78
N ASN A 658 18.49 29.34 24.67
CA ASN A 658 19.88 29.69 24.42
C ASN A 658 19.98 31.10 23.83
N GLU A 659 20.76 31.99 24.44
CA GLU A 659 20.96 33.37 23.96
C GLU A 659 21.63 33.45 22.58
N ALA A 660 22.54 32.53 22.26
CA ALA A 660 23.30 32.55 21.02
C ALA A 660 22.52 31.95 19.84
N THR A 661 21.70 30.92 20.08
CA THR A 661 20.97 30.22 19.02
C THR A 661 19.49 30.54 18.96
N GLY A 662 18.86 30.93 20.08
CA GLY A 662 17.43 31.22 20.16
C GLY A 662 16.54 29.97 20.30
N GLY A 663 17.12 28.77 20.24
CA GLY A 663 16.43 27.50 20.45
C GLY A 663 16.47 27.04 21.92
N ILE A 664 15.86 25.87 22.18
CA ILE A 664 15.83 25.29 23.53
C ILE A 664 17.19 24.73 23.89
N ARG A 665 17.84 25.31 24.90
CA ARG A 665 19.07 24.78 25.49
C ARG A 665 18.79 23.52 26.30
N THR A 666 17.79 23.56 27.17
CA THR A 666 17.43 22.45 28.04
C THR A 666 16.00 22.55 28.54
N ILE A 667 15.31 21.41 28.57
CA ILE A 667 14.11 21.16 29.37
C ILE A 667 14.52 20.28 30.55
N LYS A 668 14.17 20.68 31.78
CA LYS A 668 14.52 19.90 32.99
C LYS A 668 13.47 20.09 34.07
N GLY A 669 13.38 19.14 35.00
CA GLY A 669 12.65 19.34 36.25
C GLY A 669 13.38 20.30 37.19
N TYR A 670 12.75 20.63 38.31
CA TYR A 670 13.35 21.47 39.35
C TYR A 670 14.50 20.78 40.10
N GLY A 671 15.41 21.60 40.63
CA GLY A 671 16.57 21.11 41.39
C GLY A 671 17.65 20.51 40.50
N ARG A 672 18.26 19.40 40.94
CA ARG A 672 19.27 18.67 40.17
C ARG A 672 18.58 17.64 39.27
N SER A 673 17.94 18.12 38.20
CA SER A 673 17.36 17.28 37.14
C SER A 673 18.30 17.26 35.92
N PRO A 674 18.47 16.11 35.24
CA PRO A 674 19.18 16.06 33.97
C PRO A 674 18.43 16.83 32.88
N ASN A 675 19.15 17.17 31.80
CA ASN A 675 18.54 17.68 30.58
C ASN A 675 17.72 16.58 29.92
N ARG A 676 16.45 16.84 29.66
CA ARG A 676 15.54 15.93 28.96
C ARG A 676 15.62 16.12 27.45
N LEU A 677 15.61 17.37 27.00
CA LEU A 677 15.54 17.71 25.58
C LEU A 677 16.17 19.06 25.28
N SER A 678 16.84 19.14 24.15
CA SER A 678 17.33 20.37 23.52
C SER A 678 16.79 20.45 22.09
N GLN A 679 16.66 21.66 21.54
CA GLN A 679 16.10 21.89 20.20
C GLN A 679 16.85 23.00 19.46
N LEU A 680 17.11 22.81 18.17
CA LEU A 680 17.63 23.81 17.23
C LEU A 680 16.99 23.65 15.86
N LEU A 681 16.88 24.74 15.10
CA LEU A 681 16.53 24.71 13.68
C LEU A 681 17.79 24.60 12.83
N ALA A 682 17.76 23.82 11.75
CA ALA A 682 18.89 23.74 10.83
C ALA A 682 18.48 23.37 9.42
N PHE A 683 19.34 23.74 8.47
CA PHE A 683 19.37 23.23 7.11
C PHE A 683 20.39 22.10 7.03
N ARG A 684 20.00 20.95 6.48
CA ARG A 684 20.89 19.83 6.18
C ARG A 684 21.35 19.91 4.72
N PHE A 685 22.66 19.90 4.50
CA PHE A 685 23.27 19.80 3.18
C PHE A 685 23.37 18.35 2.71
N PRO A 686 23.30 18.08 1.40
CA PRO A 686 23.45 16.73 0.85
C PRO A 686 24.88 16.19 1.01
N ARG A 687 25.87 17.08 1.15
CA ARG A 687 27.29 16.75 1.34
C ARG A 687 27.83 17.49 2.56
N GLU A 688 28.80 16.87 3.22
CA GLU A 688 29.50 17.48 4.36
C GLU A 688 30.12 18.82 3.97
N ARG A 689 30.00 19.79 4.87
CA ARG A 689 30.69 21.08 4.83
C ARG A 689 31.95 20.99 5.68
N LEU A 690 33.05 21.54 5.18
CA LEU A 690 34.27 21.73 5.97
C LEU A 690 34.19 23.09 6.66
N ILE A 691 34.02 23.07 7.98
CA ILE A 691 33.95 24.27 8.81
C ILE A 691 35.33 24.52 9.40
N ARG A 692 35.83 25.73 9.21
CA ARG A 692 37.12 26.19 9.75
C ARG A 692 36.86 27.16 10.89
N THR A 693 37.29 26.79 12.09
CA THR A 693 37.04 27.58 13.31
C THR A 693 38.36 27.84 14.02
N GLY A 694 38.67 29.11 14.31
CA GLY A 694 39.90 29.53 15.00
C GLY A 694 40.63 30.69 14.31
N ASP A 695 41.63 31.26 14.99
CA ASP A 695 42.49 32.31 14.45
C ASP A 695 43.57 31.74 13.52
N GLU A 696 44.30 32.60 12.78
CA GLU A 696 45.30 32.21 11.77
C GLU A 696 46.33 31.17 12.26
N ASP A 697 46.65 31.15 13.56
CA ASP A 697 47.62 30.24 14.17
C ASP A 697 47.03 28.92 14.69
N HIS A 698 45.70 28.81 14.86
CA HIS A 698 45.01 27.67 15.49
C HIS A 698 43.68 27.31 14.81
N VAL A 699 43.71 26.97 13.51
CA VAL A 699 42.53 26.53 12.75
C VAL A 699 42.16 25.08 13.10
N THR A 700 40.94 24.89 13.59
CA THR A 700 40.29 23.57 13.70
C THR A 700 39.38 23.33 12.50
N GLU A 701 39.48 22.15 11.89
CA GLU A 701 38.63 21.74 10.78
C GLU A 701 37.63 20.68 11.25
N GLU A 702 36.34 20.97 11.16
CA GLU A 702 35.26 20.04 11.49
C GLU A 702 34.38 19.82 10.26
N LYS A 703 33.96 18.56 10.04
CA LYS A 703 33.01 18.22 8.97
C LYS A 703 31.61 18.14 9.54
N ASN A 704 30.67 18.86 8.94
CA ASN A 704 29.29 18.91 9.40
C ASN A 704 28.32 18.96 8.23
N TYR A 705 27.20 18.23 8.32
CA TYR A 705 26.11 18.30 7.33
C TYR A 705 25.17 19.50 7.55
N TYR A 706 25.31 20.26 8.64
CA TYR A 706 24.30 21.22 9.07
C TYR A 706 24.78 22.67 9.08
N SER A 707 23.85 23.57 8.77
CA SER A 707 23.97 25.00 9.01
C SER A 707 24.05 25.34 10.50
N VAL A 708 24.34 26.61 10.82
CA VAL A 708 24.24 27.14 12.19
C VAL A 708 22.99 28.00 12.35
N MET A 709 22.42 27.98 13.55
CA MET A 709 21.32 28.85 13.96
C MET A 709 21.85 29.98 14.84
N ARG A 710 21.52 31.23 14.52
CA ARG A 710 21.99 32.44 15.23
C ARG A 710 20.80 33.26 15.71
N CYS A 711 20.73 33.54 17.01
CA CYS A 711 19.72 34.40 17.60
C CYS A 711 20.04 35.87 17.35
N LEU A 712 19.03 36.64 16.96
CA LEU A 712 19.10 38.11 16.85
C LEU A 712 18.32 38.81 17.97
N SER A 713 17.20 38.23 18.41
CA SER A 713 16.41 38.78 19.52
C SER A 713 15.66 37.69 20.30
N SER A 714 15.46 37.95 21.60
CA SER A 714 14.65 37.15 22.54
C SER A 714 13.79 38.11 23.35
N LYS A 715 12.47 37.95 23.32
CA LYS A 715 11.52 38.87 23.95
C LYS A 715 10.46 38.10 24.74
N ILE A 716 10.21 38.55 25.96
CA ILE A 716 9.08 38.07 26.77
C ILE A 716 7.83 38.83 26.34
N THR A 717 6.82 38.11 25.86
CA THR A 717 5.53 38.69 25.42
C THR A 717 4.40 38.43 26.39
N CYS A 718 4.56 37.48 27.33
CA CYS A 718 3.66 37.24 28.46
C CYS A 718 4.43 36.63 29.64
N ASP A 719 4.27 37.19 30.85
CA ASP A 719 4.98 36.75 32.07
C ASP A 719 4.06 36.15 33.16
N GLY A 720 2.78 35.97 32.83
CA GLY A 720 1.77 35.37 33.70
C GLY A 720 0.52 36.25 33.88
N PRO A 721 -0.39 35.86 34.78
CA PRO A 721 -0.23 34.85 35.83
C PRO A 721 -0.28 33.37 35.39
N SER A 722 -0.87 33.03 34.23
CA SER A 722 -1.09 31.62 33.84
C SER A 722 -0.28 31.18 32.61
N LEU A 723 0.04 32.10 31.71
CA LEU A 723 0.81 31.86 30.50
C LEU A 723 2.21 32.47 30.64
N GLY A 724 3.26 31.73 30.31
CA GLY A 724 4.58 32.27 30.00
C GLY A 724 4.83 32.18 28.50
N GLU A 725 5.27 33.26 27.87
CA GLU A 725 5.55 33.31 26.43
C GLU A 725 6.86 34.05 26.14
N ILE A 726 7.75 33.39 25.40
CA ILE A 726 9.00 33.97 24.87
C ILE A 726 9.02 33.79 23.35
N VAL A 727 9.33 34.88 22.64
CA VAL A 727 9.53 34.89 21.18
C VAL A 727 11.00 35.13 20.87
N THR A 728 11.60 34.23 20.09
CA THR A 728 12.96 34.40 19.55
C THR A 728 12.92 34.59 18.04
N THR A 729 13.84 35.40 17.53
CA THR A 729 14.01 35.64 16.09
C THR A 729 15.47 35.54 15.71
N GLY A 730 15.79 35.02 14.52
CA GLY A 730 17.16 34.94 14.07
C GLY A 730 17.32 34.37 12.67
N ASP A 731 18.53 33.90 12.37
CA ASP A 731 18.92 33.41 11.05
C ASP A 731 19.51 31.98 11.10
N ILE A 732 19.24 31.21 10.05
CA ILE A 732 19.88 29.94 9.72
C ILE A 732 20.92 30.21 8.63
N VAL A 733 22.19 29.93 8.90
CA VAL A 733 23.32 30.39 8.05
C VAL A 733 24.23 29.22 7.66
N ASP A 734 24.66 29.20 6.39
CA ASP A 734 25.75 28.34 5.93
C ASP A 734 27.08 28.86 6.47
N GLN A 735 27.70 28.09 7.37
CA GLN A 735 28.93 28.47 8.08
C GLN A 735 30.15 28.58 7.15
N GLN A 736 30.13 27.93 5.98
CA GLN A 736 31.29 27.91 5.08
C GLN A 736 31.47 29.23 4.32
N ASN A 737 30.36 29.90 3.99
CA ASN A 737 30.33 31.13 3.17
C ASN A 737 29.57 32.29 3.84
N ASP A 738 29.11 32.10 5.08
CA ASP A 738 28.33 33.05 5.86
C ASP A 738 27.03 33.53 5.17
N THR A 739 26.43 32.67 4.34
CA THR A 739 25.20 33.00 3.60
C THR A 739 23.95 32.61 4.39
N ARG A 740 23.00 33.55 4.53
CA ARG A 740 21.67 33.30 5.11
C ARG A 740 20.88 32.35 4.23
N LEU A 741 20.34 31.29 4.83
CA LEU A 741 19.51 30.28 4.19
C LEU A 741 18.03 30.51 4.48
N ALA A 742 17.72 30.93 5.71
CA ALA A 742 16.39 31.34 6.13
C ALA A 742 16.44 32.23 7.37
N GLY A 743 15.46 33.11 7.53
CA GLY A 743 15.10 33.68 8.83
C GLY A 743 14.18 32.75 9.60
N PHE A 744 14.20 32.85 10.93
CA PHE A 744 13.26 32.14 11.79
C PHE A 744 12.62 33.05 12.84
N GLN A 745 11.39 32.71 13.21
CA GLN A 745 10.74 33.14 14.44
C GLN A 745 10.25 31.91 15.20
N GLN A 746 10.58 31.79 16.48
CA GLN A 746 10.03 30.75 17.36
C GLN A 746 9.25 31.38 18.50
N THR A 747 8.06 30.85 18.78
CA THR A 747 7.27 31.21 19.96
C THR A 747 7.17 30.03 20.90
N PHE A 748 7.68 30.18 22.12
CA PHE A 748 7.66 29.18 23.16
C PHE A 748 6.59 29.53 24.19
N ARG A 749 5.68 28.59 24.50
CA ARG A 749 4.65 28.79 25.54
C ARG A 749 4.67 27.70 26.60
N VAL A 750 4.49 28.12 27.84
CA VAL A 750 4.28 27.24 28.99
C VAL A 750 3.06 27.72 29.76
N TRP A 751 2.17 26.77 30.09
CA TRP A 751 0.94 27.03 30.82
C TRP A 751 1.03 26.48 32.24
N ARG A 752 0.45 27.19 33.21
CA ARG A 752 0.14 26.61 34.52
C ARG A 752 -0.93 25.52 34.38
N GLY A 753 -0.79 24.47 35.18
CA GLY A 753 -1.66 23.30 35.16
C GLY A 753 -1.33 22.28 34.08
N ARG A 754 -0.47 22.59 33.09
CA ARG A 754 -0.19 21.69 31.96
C ARG A 754 1.28 21.27 31.92
N ARG A 755 1.53 20.01 31.59
CA ARG A 755 2.89 19.45 31.48
C ARG A 755 3.45 19.51 30.05
N ILE A 756 3.24 20.64 29.37
CA ILE A 756 3.62 20.78 27.97
C ILE A 756 4.39 22.08 27.69
N VAL A 757 5.28 22.02 26.70
CA VAL A 757 5.92 23.18 26.06
C VAL A 757 5.40 23.27 24.64
N GLU A 758 4.77 24.38 24.27
CA GLU A 758 4.36 24.61 22.88
C GLU A 758 5.47 25.37 22.14
N ILE A 759 5.74 24.96 20.91
CA ILE A 759 6.76 25.54 20.04
C ILE A 759 6.11 25.82 18.68
N ASP A 760 5.85 27.10 18.40
CA ASP A 760 5.49 27.53 17.05
C ASP A 760 6.73 28.02 16.33
N ILE A 761 6.92 27.62 15.07
CA ILE A 761 8.06 27.94 14.23
C ILE A 761 7.55 28.58 12.94
N GLU A 762 8.11 29.72 12.58
CA GLU A 762 7.91 30.36 11.27
C GLU A 762 9.27 30.52 10.58
N LEU A 763 9.34 30.13 9.31
CA LEU A 763 10.56 30.20 8.48
C LEU A 763 10.35 31.13 7.29
N ASP A 764 11.28 32.08 7.12
CA ASP A 764 11.39 32.95 5.95
C ASP A 764 12.55 32.45 5.08
N VAL A 765 12.24 31.62 4.08
CA VAL A 765 13.24 30.84 3.33
C VAL A 765 13.84 31.63 2.17
N ASP A 766 15.16 31.88 2.24
CA ASP A 766 15.92 32.52 1.16
C ASP A 766 16.37 31.49 0.10
N ARG A 767 16.67 30.26 0.53
CA ARG A 767 17.12 29.17 -0.34
C ARG A 767 16.31 27.89 -0.09
N MET A 768 15.54 27.47 -1.09
CA MET A 768 14.84 26.20 -1.05
C MET A 768 15.81 25.00 -1.14
N PRO A 769 15.52 23.88 -0.44
CA PRO A 769 16.20 22.61 -0.66
C PRO A 769 15.92 22.04 -2.06
N GLU A 770 16.82 21.19 -2.55
CA GLU A 770 16.78 20.56 -3.87
C GLU A 770 17.23 19.08 -3.79
N GLY A 771 16.72 18.24 -4.69
CA GLY A 771 17.14 16.84 -4.81
C GLY A 771 16.48 15.91 -3.79
N ASP A 772 17.24 14.94 -3.27
CA ASP A 772 16.73 13.91 -2.35
C ASP A 772 16.24 14.52 -1.02
N PRO A 773 14.94 14.38 -0.70
CA PRO A 773 14.35 14.98 0.49
C PRO A 773 14.87 14.39 1.81
N TRP A 774 15.52 13.23 1.80
CA TRP A 774 16.13 12.64 3.00
C TRP A 774 17.55 13.13 3.28
N THR A 775 18.13 13.92 2.38
CA THR A 775 19.50 14.46 2.53
C THR A 775 19.60 15.98 2.40
N ASN A 776 18.59 16.65 1.85
CA ASN A 776 18.55 18.11 1.76
C ASN A 776 17.21 18.71 2.21
N TYR A 777 17.19 19.36 3.38
CA TYR A 777 15.96 19.88 4.01
C TYR A 777 16.24 20.91 5.11
N PHE A 778 15.22 21.68 5.48
CA PHE A 778 15.16 22.33 6.80
C PHE A 778 14.47 21.40 7.80
N ALA A 779 14.97 21.36 9.04
CA ALA A 779 14.41 20.54 10.11
C ALA A 779 14.41 21.26 11.46
N SER A 780 13.49 20.85 12.34
CA SER A 780 13.65 21.01 13.78
C SER A 780 14.41 19.80 14.32
N ARG A 781 15.59 20.05 14.87
CA ARG A 781 16.50 19.04 15.39
C ARG A 781 16.35 18.97 16.89
N PHE A 782 16.07 17.78 17.40
CA PHE A 782 15.94 17.50 18.83
C PHE A 782 17.07 16.60 19.28
N ALA A 783 17.59 16.86 20.48
CA ALA A 783 18.64 16.06 21.10
C ALA A 783 18.30 15.75 22.55
N TRP A 784 18.58 14.52 22.98
CA TRP A 784 18.41 14.07 24.36
C TRP A 784 19.72 13.54 24.94
N ASN A 785 19.76 13.33 26.25
CA ASN A 785 21.00 13.01 26.94
C ASN A 785 21.39 11.53 26.85
N ASP A 786 20.43 10.63 27.12
CA ASP A 786 20.68 9.19 27.20
C ASP A 786 20.60 8.50 25.83
N SER A 787 21.73 8.01 25.33
CA SER A 787 21.78 7.26 24.07
C SER A 787 21.12 5.88 24.13
N ALA A 788 20.79 5.38 25.33
CA ALA A 788 20.09 4.12 25.53
C ALA A 788 18.56 4.28 25.67
N ALA A 789 18.04 5.50 25.53
CA ALA A 789 16.60 5.75 25.61
C ALA A 789 15.83 4.94 24.55
N ALA A 790 14.71 4.34 24.97
CA ALA A 790 13.80 3.67 24.08
C ALA A 790 13.02 4.71 23.26
N LEU A 791 12.94 4.47 21.95
CA LEU A 791 12.22 5.33 21.02
C LEU A 791 10.96 4.63 20.51
N THR A 792 9.83 5.31 20.66
CA THR A 792 8.51 4.83 20.21
C THR A 792 7.86 5.90 19.35
N ARG A 793 7.24 5.51 18.24
CA ARG A 793 6.43 6.38 17.36
C ARG A 793 5.00 5.87 17.26
N ALA A 794 4.08 6.73 16.82
CA ALA A 794 2.75 6.31 16.41
C ALA A 794 2.72 5.88 14.94
N VAL A 795 2.15 4.71 14.66
CA VAL A 795 1.72 4.28 13.31
C VAL A 795 0.25 3.93 13.41
N GLN A 796 -0.62 4.63 12.66
CA GLN A 796 -2.09 4.46 12.71
C GLN A 796 -2.63 4.37 14.16
N SER A 797 -2.16 5.29 15.02
CA SER A 797 -2.48 5.41 16.46
C SER A 797 -1.89 4.34 17.38
N GLY A 798 -1.27 3.28 16.87
CA GLY A 798 -0.54 2.27 17.65
C GLY A 798 0.89 2.70 17.97
N ALA A 799 1.37 2.38 19.18
CA ALA A 799 2.73 2.60 19.63
C ALA A 799 3.69 1.54 19.10
N HIS A 800 4.69 1.94 18.29
CA HIS A 800 5.67 1.03 17.71
C HIS A 800 7.10 1.52 17.92
N GLY A 801 8.04 0.57 18.10
CA GLY A 801 9.46 0.86 18.19
C GLY A 801 10.03 1.46 16.90
N ILE A 802 11.13 2.18 17.04
CA ILE A 802 11.85 2.78 15.90
C ILE A 802 13.16 2.04 15.67
N GLN A 803 13.40 1.67 14.41
CA GLN A 803 14.66 1.11 13.95
C GLN A 803 15.01 1.72 12.59
N GLY A 804 16.31 1.87 12.33
CA GLY A 804 16.82 2.52 11.13
C GLY A 804 16.94 4.05 11.24
N GLU A 805 17.38 4.67 10.14
CA GLU A 805 17.61 6.12 10.09
C GLU A 805 16.36 6.93 9.78
N ARG A 806 15.40 6.37 9.03
CA ARG A 806 14.25 7.09 8.48
C ARG A 806 12.98 6.45 8.99
N PHE A 807 12.02 7.25 9.41
CA PHE A 807 10.74 6.75 9.88
C PHE A 807 9.63 7.81 9.74
N GLU A 808 8.40 7.33 9.82
CA GLU A 808 7.17 8.10 9.65
C GLU A 808 6.33 8.09 10.94
N GLY A 809 5.84 9.23 11.41
CA GLY A 809 5.06 9.24 12.66
C GLY A 809 4.28 10.53 12.86
N PRO A 810 3.08 10.69 12.28
CA PRO A 810 2.37 11.97 12.28
C PRO A 810 1.95 12.47 13.67
N HIS A 811 1.80 11.57 14.66
CA HIS A 811 1.28 11.95 15.98
C HIS A 811 2.38 12.30 16.98
N TYR A 812 3.32 11.38 17.23
CA TYR A 812 4.35 11.58 18.25
C TYR A 812 5.62 10.74 18.03
N LEU A 813 6.67 11.19 18.72
CA LEU A 813 7.90 10.47 19.04
C LEU A 813 8.13 10.51 20.56
N GLU A 814 8.08 9.37 21.24
CA GLU A 814 8.40 9.23 22.67
C GLU A 814 9.86 8.83 22.85
N ILE A 815 10.53 9.52 23.77
CA ILE A 815 11.88 9.22 24.25
C ILE A 815 11.73 8.85 25.73
N ALA A 816 11.94 7.57 26.04
CA ALA A 816 11.79 7.05 27.39
C ALA A 816 13.11 6.47 27.92
N ASP A 817 13.57 6.98 29.06
CA ASP A 817 14.66 6.38 29.84
C ASP A 817 14.10 5.64 31.08
N GLU A 818 14.96 5.10 31.95
CA GLU A 818 14.52 4.36 33.14
C GLU A 818 13.64 5.19 34.11
N ALA A 819 13.77 6.52 34.11
CA ALA A 819 13.17 7.41 35.08
C ALA A 819 12.23 8.48 34.50
N HIS A 820 12.36 8.80 33.21
CA HIS A 820 11.69 9.93 32.59
C HIS A 820 11.12 9.58 31.22
N ARG A 821 10.02 10.25 30.88
CA ARG A 821 9.42 10.22 29.54
C ARG A 821 9.34 11.64 28.99
N THR A 822 9.79 11.81 27.77
CA THR A 822 9.68 13.06 27.03
C THR A 822 9.14 12.76 25.65
N THR A 823 7.97 13.29 25.32
CA THR A 823 7.30 13.01 24.06
C THR A 823 7.27 14.27 23.21
N ILE A 824 7.80 14.18 22.00
CA ILE A 824 7.65 15.19 20.95
C ILE A 824 6.33 14.87 20.25
N LEU A 825 5.35 15.76 20.35
CA LEU A 825 4.10 15.67 19.63
C LEU A 825 4.28 16.42 18.30
N ASN A 826 4.11 15.69 17.20
CA ASN A 826 4.52 16.12 15.87
C ASN A 826 3.47 16.98 15.15
N CYS A 827 2.25 17.04 15.70
CA CYS A 827 1.14 17.85 15.19
C CYS A 827 0.91 17.64 13.67
N GLY A 828 0.97 16.39 13.22
CA GLY A 828 0.73 16.01 11.82
C GLY A 828 1.97 15.97 10.93
N LEU A 829 3.15 16.41 11.39
CA LEU A 829 4.39 16.27 10.63
C LEU A 829 4.85 14.81 10.62
N PRO A 830 4.91 14.14 9.45
CA PRO A 830 5.11 12.70 9.44
C PRO A 830 6.58 12.28 9.30
N PHE A 831 7.45 13.07 8.67
CA PHE A 831 8.77 12.58 8.25
C PHE A 831 9.89 12.93 9.22
N HIS A 832 10.58 11.90 9.70
CA HIS A 832 11.64 12.05 10.69
C HIS A 832 12.88 11.22 10.34
N ARG A 833 14.04 11.73 10.76
CA ARG A 833 15.31 11.06 10.56
C ARG A 833 16.15 11.05 11.83
N THR A 834 16.59 9.89 12.31
CA THR A 834 17.56 9.81 13.40
C THR A 834 18.95 10.24 12.91
N THR A 835 19.70 10.94 13.76
CA THR A 835 21.08 11.36 13.49
C THR A 835 21.98 10.93 14.64
N GLY A 836 22.69 9.81 14.48
CA GLY A 836 23.39 9.17 15.58
C GLY A 836 22.42 8.60 16.62
N MET A 837 22.89 8.38 17.84
CA MET A 837 22.13 7.62 18.87
C MET A 837 21.21 8.49 19.74
N ARG A 838 21.28 9.82 19.63
CA ARG A 838 20.63 10.73 20.59
C ARG A 838 20.05 11.99 19.98
N MET A 839 19.83 11.98 18.66
CA MET A 839 19.25 13.11 17.94
C MET A 839 18.28 12.64 16.87
N VAL A 840 17.29 13.47 16.61
CA VAL A 840 16.32 13.29 15.55
C VAL A 840 16.07 14.63 14.86
N ASP A 841 15.98 14.57 13.54
CA ASP A 841 15.54 15.67 12.70
C ASP A 841 14.09 15.42 12.31
N SER A 842 13.20 16.35 12.65
CA SER A 842 11.84 16.39 12.12
C SER A 842 11.83 17.34 10.94
N LEU A 843 11.55 16.81 9.75
CA LEU A 843 11.64 17.56 8.50
C LEU A 843 10.52 18.61 8.44
N LEU A 844 10.88 19.83 8.05
CA LEU A 844 9.96 20.97 7.93
C LEU A 844 9.78 21.38 6.47
N ILE A 845 10.88 21.51 5.72
CA ILE A 845 10.86 22.01 4.34
C ILE A 845 11.79 21.16 3.49
N THR A 846 11.27 20.60 2.41
CA THR A 846 12.00 19.97 1.29
C THR A 846 11.72 20.73 -0.01
N ALA A 847 12.25 20.26 -1.14
CA ALA A 847 11.87 20.79 -2.45
C ALA A 847 10.34 20.68 -2.65
N GLY A 848 9.72 21.73 -3.20
CA GLY A 848 8.26 21.80 -3.42
C GLY A 848 7.42 22.25 -2.21
N GLU A 849 8.00 22.32 -1.01
CA GLU A 849 7.24 22.69 0.19
C GLU A 849 6.79 24.16 0.20
N SER A 850 5.49 24.38 0.44
CA SER A 850 4.88 25.71 0.51
C SER A 850 4.58 26.16 1.95
N LYS A 851 4.38 25.24 2.90
CA LYS A 851 4.14 25.59 4.30
C LYS A 851 5.38 26.25 4.92
N ARG A 852 5.15 27.29 5.74
CA ARG A 852 6.20 28.06 6.43
C ARG A 852 6.03 28.11 7.94
N ARG A 853 4.91 27.59 8.43
CA ARG A 853 4.54 27.56 9.85
C ARG A 853 4.39 26.13 10.31
N PHE A 854 5.06 25.81 11.40
CA PHE A 854 5.13 24.47 11.95
C PHE A 854 4.94 24.54 13.47
N ARG A 855 4.35 23.51 14.04
CA ARG A 855 4.09 23.43 15.48
C ARG A 855 4.59 22.11 16.04
N PHE A 856 5.23 22.16 17.19
CA PHE A 856 5.49 21.00 18.04
C PHE A 856 4.95 21.27 19.44
N VAL A 857 4.59 20.20 20.14
CA VAL A 857 4.32 20.25 21.57
C VAL A 857 5.19 19.21 22.26
N ILE A 858 5.93 19.61 23.29
CA ILE A 858 6.76 18.69 24.08
C ILE A 858 6.00 18.34 25.35
N ALA A 859 5.55 17.10 25.47
CA ALA A 859 4.92 16.59 26.67
C ALA A 859 5.96 15.99 27.63
N VAL A 860 5.88 16.39 28.89
CA VAL A 860 6.81 15.96 29.96
C VAL A 860 6.10 15.00 30.90
N ASP A 861 6.62 13.78 31.03
CA ASP A 861 6.06 12.71 31.86
C ASP A 861 4.60 12.38 31.49
N ALA A 862 4.33 12.25 30.17
CA ALA A 862 3.07 11.73 29.66
C ALA A 862 3.11 10.19 29.65
N ASP A 863 2.22 9.55 30.40
CA ASP A 863 2.17 8.08 30.50
C ASP A 863 1.62 7.42 29.22
N TYR A 864 0.79 8.14 28.47
CA TYR A 864 0.08 7.66 27.28
C TYR A 864 0.29 8.68 26.14
N PRO A 865 1.32 8.50 25.30
CA PRO A 865 1.70 9.49 24.30
C PRO A 865 0.62 9.76 23.26
N MET A 866 -0.20 8.76 22.91
CA MET A 866 -1.32 8.96 21.99
C MET A 866 -2.41 9.88 22.57
N GLN A 867 -2.71 9.79 23.87
CA GLN A 867 -3.61 10.76 24.52
C GLN A 867 -3.02 12.17 24.51
N ALA A 868 -1.72 12.30 24.75
CA ALA A 868 -1.05 13.60 24.70
C ALA A 868 -1.10 14.21 23.29
N ALA A 869 -0.90 13.40 22.24
CA ALA A 869 -1.02 13.84 20.86
C ALA A 869 -2.45 14.32 20.53
N LEU A 870 -3.48 13.55 20.89
CA LEU A 870 -4.88 13.93 20.69
C LEU A 870 -5.25 15.19 21.49
N ASP A 871 -4.71 15.37 22.70
CA ASP A 871 -4.92 16.59 23.49
C ASP A 871 -4.34 17.83 22.81
N ALA A 872 -3.16 17.69 22.19
CA ALA A 872 -2.48 18.79 21.52
C ALA A 872 -3.14 19.19 20.20
N THR A 873 -3.71 18.23 19.46
CA THR A 873 -4.28 18.47 18.12
C THR A 873 -5.79 18.70 18.12
N THR A 874 -6.53 18.17 19.10
CA THR A 874 -8.00 18.30 19.13
C THR A 874 -8.44 19.48 20.00
N PRO A 875 -8.93 20.60 19.43
CA PRO A 875 -9.42 21.71 20.24
C PRO A 875 -10.67 21.32 21.04
N ALA A 876 -10.87 21.96 22.21
CA ALA A 876 -12.13 21.87 22.94
C ALA A 876 -13.08 22.96 22.42
N ALA A 877 -14.32 22.61 22.07
CA ALA A 877 -15.30 23.60 21.67
C ALA A 877 -15.76 24.45 22.88
N VAL A 878 -15.84 25.76 22.68
CA VAL A 878 -16.31 26.73 23.69
C VAL A 878 -17.59 27.37 23.18
N VAL A 879 -18.69 27.14 23.86
CA VAL A 879 -20.03 27.62 23.47
C VAL A 879 -20.57 28.56 24.53
N ARG A 880 -20.98 29.77 24.15
CA ARG A 880 -21.66 30.68 25.06
C ARG A 880 -23.10 30.22 25.26
N THR A 881 -23.53 30.16 26.52
CA THR A 881 -24.84 29.65 26.91
C THR A 881 -25.57 30.67 27.80
N THR A 882 -26.90 30.69 27.72
CA THR A 882 -27.78 31.53 28.56
C THR A 882 -28.44 30.75 29.70
N ARG A 883 -28.13 29.45 29.79
CA ARG A 883 -28.63 28.54 30.83
C ARG A 883 -27.50 27.66 31.34
N ARG A 884 -27.55 27.36 32.63
CA ARG A 884 -26.64 26.39 33.27
C ARG A 884 -27.14 24.95 33.08
N PRO A 885 -26.27 23.95 32.89
CA PRO A 885 -26.69 22.55 32.81
C PRO A 885 -27.39 22.07 34.09
N ARG A 886 -28.40 21.20 33.95
CA ARG A 886 -29.15 20.62 35.08
C ARG A 886 -28.29 19.72 35.97
N SER A 887 -27.34 19.01 35.37
CA SER A 887 -26.45 18.10 36.08
C SER A 887 -25.36 18.79 36.89
N GLY A 888 -25.25 20.12 36.83
CA GLY A 888 -24.23 20.91 37.51
C GLY A 888 -23.21 21.52 36.56
N SER A 889 -22.05 21.93 37.10
CA SER A 889 -20.98 22.58 36.35
C SER A 889 -20.07 21.63 35.57
N SER A 890 -20.25 20.31 35.70
CA SER A 890 -19.57 19.32 34.84
C SER A 890 -20.39 18.04 34.68
N GLY A 891 -20.10 17.26 33.63
CA GLY A 891 -20.74 15.98 33.33
C GLY A 891 -19.98 15.19 32.27
N TRP A 892 -20.26 13.89 32.15
CA TRP A 892 -19.62 12.98 31.20
C TRP A 892 -20.65 12.07 30.51
N PHE A 893 -20.32 11.58 29.31
CA PHE A 893 -21.17 10.69 28.50
C PHE A 893 -20.66 9.24 28.52
N PHE A 894 -19.35 9.06 28.29
CA PHE A 894 -18.70 7.75 28.29
C PHE A 894 -17.39 7.79 29.07
N ARG A 895 -17.05 6.70 29.75
CA ARG A 895 -15.77 6.56 30.45
C ARG A 895 -15.16 5.19 30.22
N LEU A 896 -13.87 5.17 29.93
CA LEU A 896 -13.04 3.98 29.88
C LEU A 896 -12.18 3.90 31.13
N ASN A 897 -12.05 2.71 31.73
CA ASN A 897 -11.09 2.47 32.81
C ASN A 897 -9.63 2.36 32.27
N ALA A 898 -9.48 1.94 31.02
CA ALA A 898 -8.20 1.73 30.36
C ALA A 898 -7.79 2.99 29.58
N ARG A 899 -6.70 3.65 30.01
CA ARG A 899 -6.18 4.87 29.37
C ARG A 899 -5.49 4.61 28.02
N ASN A 900 -5.10 3.36 27.76
CA ASN A 900 -4.54 2.92 26.47
C ASN A 900 -5.61 2.65 25.41
N VAL A 901 -6.89 2.89 25.71
CA VAL A 901 -8.00 2.72 24.75
C VAL A 901 -8.69 4.05 24.54
N GLN A 902 -8.90 4.42 23.28
CA GLN A 902 -9.61 5.66 22.92
C GLN A 902 -10.92 5.35 22.19
N ILE A 903 -11.94 6.18 22.42
CA ILE A 903 -13.14 6.20 21.59
C ILE A 903 -12.85 7.12 20.40
N GLN A 904 -12.97 6.58 19.19
CA GLN A 904 -12.76 7.33 17.95
C GLN A 904 -14.05 7.99 17.47
N ARG A 905 -15.17 7.25 17.46
CA ARG A 905 -16.41 7.70 16.83
C ARG A 905 -17.67 7.06 17.42
N ILE A 906 -18.79 7.78 17.38
CA ILE A 906 -20.14 7.20 17.51
C ILE A 906 -20.63 6.87 16.10
N LEU A 907 -21.03 5.62 15.91
CA LEU A 907 -21.49 5.07 14.63
C LEU A 907 -22.97 4.71 14.69
N GLY A 908 -23.60 4.69 13.52
CA GLY A 908 -24.94 4.17 13.28
C GLY A 908 -25.13 2.72 13.73
N TYR A 909 -26.40 2.34 13.83
CA TYR A 909 -26.77 0.95 13.99
C TYR A 909 -26.49 0.21 12.67
N GLY A 910 -25.49 -0.68 12.66
CA GLY A 910 -25.16 -1.52 11.53
C GLY A 910 -26.16 -2.66 11.48
N GLY A 911 -27.35 -2.39 10.94
CA GLY A 911 -28.20 -3.45 10.44
C GLY A 911 -27.81 -3.68 8.99
N ALA A 912 -27.48 -4.93 8.63
CA ALA A 912 -27.69 -5.34 7.25
C ALA A 912 -29.11 -4.88 6.89
N THR A 913 -29.24 -4.05 5.85
CA THR A 913 -30.56 -3.73 5.29
C THR A 913 -31.29 -5.04 5.08
N ASP A 914 -32.48 -5.16 5.68
CA ASP A 914 -33.37 -6.31 5.57
C ASP A 914 -33.49 -6.74 4.09
N GLY A 915 -32.75 -7.76 3.66
CA GLY A 915 -32.82 -8.22 2.27
C GLY A 915 -31.77 -9.20 1.75
N GLU A 916 -30.53 -9.20 2.26
CA GLU A 916 -29.41 -9.86 1.54
C GLU A 916 -28.53 -10.78 2.40
N ALA A 917 -29.11 -11.54 3.33
CA ALA A 917 -28.44 -12.76 3.79
C ALA A 917 -28.61 -13.84 2.70
N ALA A 918 -27.50 -14.40 2.22
CA ALA A 918 -27.55 -15.56 1.33
C ALA A 918 -28.42 -16.66 2.00
N THR A 919 -29.24 -17.38 1.24
CA THR A 919 -30.31 -18.29 1.75
C THR A 919 -29.87 -19.36 2.78
N TRP A 920 -28.57 -19.62 2.88
CA TRP A 920 -27.91 -20.51 3.84
C TRP A 920 -27.58 -19.86 5.20
N GLU A 921 -27.39 -18.53 5.25
CA GLU A 921 -27.07 -17.78 6.48
C GLU A 921 -28.31 -17.41 7.31
N GLN A 922 -29.51 -17.53 6.73
CA GLN A 922 -30.77 -17.20 7.41
C GLN A 922 -31.12 -18.15 8.56
N HIS A 923 -30.46 -19.31 8.67
CA HIS A 923 -30.82 -20.34 9.64
C HIS A 923 -30.17 -20.19 11.03
N ASP A 924 -29.12 -19.36 11.19
CA ASP A 924 -28.38 -19.21 12.45
C ASP A 924 -28.26 -17.76 12.97
N GLN A 925 -28.92 -16.78 12.32
CA GLN A 925 -28.87 -15.40 12.82
C GLN A 925 -29.79 -15.22 14.03
N PRO A 926 -29.26 -14.86 15.22
CA PRO A 926 -30.10 -14.52 16.36
C PRO A 926 -30.99 -13.33 15.99
N SER A 927 -32.30 -13.47 16.24
CA SER A 927 -33.29 -12.43 15.92
C SER A 927 -32.89 -11.10 16.55
N VAL A 928 -32.65 -10.10 15.72
CA VAL A 928 -32.34 -8.73 16.14
C VAL A 928 -33.59 -8.18 16.86
N ALA A 929 -33.53 -8.00 18.18
CA ALA A 929 -34.66 -7.45 18.94
C ALA A 929 -34.93 -5.98 18.54
N ASP A 930 -36.17 -5.52 18.58
CA ASP A 930 -36.54 -4.11 18.35
C ASP A 930 -35.95 -3.20 19.45
N GLY A 931 -35.29 -2.09 19.09
CA GLY A 931 -34.76 -1.10 20.04
C GLY A 931 -33.90 0.01 19.41
N LYS A 932 -33.68 1.11 20.15
CA LYS A 932 -32.77 2.21 19.76
C LYS A 932 -31.35 1.90 20.24
N GLY A 933 -30.35 2.08 19.39
CA GLY A 933 -28.94 1.81 19.70
C GLY A 933 -27.98 2.54 18.77
N PHE A 934 -26.69 2.46 19.08
CA PHE A 934 -25.58 3.01 18.30
C PHE A 934 -24.33 2.18 18.61
N ALA A 935 -23.25 2.37 17.87
CA ALA A 935 -21.96 1.77 18.22
C ALA A 935 -20.90 2.81 18.55
N LEU A 936 -19.88 2.37 19.28
CA LEU A 936 -18.67 3.13 19.56
C LEU A 936 -17.49 2.40 18.94
N ARG A 937 -16.69 3.10 18.14
CA ARG A 937 -15.41 2.58 17.68
C ARG A 937 -14.32 2.86 18.70
N LEU A 938 -13.66 1.80 19.13
CA LEU A 938 -12.55 1.85 20.08
C LEU A 938 -11.24 1.47 19.38
N ILE A 939 -10.12 2.01 19.86
CA ILE A 939 -8.78 1.61 19.44
C ILE A 939 -7.84 1.48 20.63
N GLU A 940 -7.10 0.38 20.71
CA GLU A 940 -6.02 0.18 21.69
C GLU A 940 -4.70 0.72 21.13
N THR A 941 -3.97 1.52 21.90
CA THR A 941 -2.85 2.34 21.39
C THR A 941 -1.47 1.88 21.86
N GLU A 942 -1.36 0.99 22.85
CA GLU A 942 -0.09 0.66 23.52
C GLU A 942 0.42 -0.77 23.26
N GLY A 943 -0.31 -1.57 22.46
CA GLY A 943 0.01 -2.98 22.20
C GLY A 943 -0.27 -3.89 23.39
N ARG A 944 -1.26 -3.54 24.23
CA ARG A 944 -1.50 -4.23 25.51
C ARG A 944 -2.91 -4.80 25.59
N SER A 945 -3.01 -6.13 25.50
CA SER A 945 -4.27 -6.84 25.70
C SER A 945 -4.80 -6.68 27.13
N ARG A 946 -6.04 -6.20 27.28
CA ARG A 946 -6.66 -5.92 28.58
C ARG A 946 -8.18 -6.00 28.49
N GLN A 947 -8.79 -6.32 29.62
CA GLN A 947 -10.23 -6.15 29.81
C GLN A 947 -10.56 -4.67 30.07
N VAL A 948 -11.39 -4.12 29.20
CA VAL A 948 -11.83 -2.74 29.17
C VAL A 948 -13.26 -2.66 29.69
N LYS A 949 -13.50 -1.72 30.60
CA LYS A 949 -14.81 -1.40 31.14
C LYS A 949 -15.26 -0.07 30.56
N LEU A 950 -16.23 -0.11 29.65
CA LEU A 950 -16.90 1.04 29.08
C LEU A 950 -18.12 1.39 29.92
N THR A 951 -18.09 2.50 30.64
CA THR A 951 -19.24 3.00 31.42
C THR A 951 -20.03 4.01 30.60
N CYS A 952 -21.35 3.88 30.56
CA CYS A 952 -22.25 4.70 29.76
C CYS A 952 -23.10 5.62 30.65
N PHE A 953 -23.53 6.76 30.11
CA PHE A 953 -24.42 7.71 30.80
C PHE A 953 -25.81 7.14 31.14
N LYS A 954 -26.21 6.05 30.46
CA LYS A 954 -27.42 5.27 30.70
C LYS A 954 -27.03 3.80 30.77
N THR A 955 -27.78 2.98 31.49
CA THR A 955 -27.60 1.52 31.51
C THR A 955 -27.97 0.90 30.17
N PRO A 956 -27.04 0.22 29.46
CA PRO A 956 -27.36 -0.53 28.26
C PRO A 956 -28.15 -1.80 28.61
N VAL A 957 -29.00 -2.26 27.69
CA VAL A 957 -29.78 -3.50 27.78
C VAL A 957 -28.98 -4.68 27.21
N SER A 958 -28.20 -4.43 26.15
CA SER A 958 -27.30 -5.43 25.55
C SER A 958 -26.15 -4.74 24.83
N ALA A 959 -25.07 -5.48 24.61
CA ALA A 959 -23.93 -5.03 23.83
C ALA A 959 -23.33 -6.16 23.00
N ARG A 960 -22.70 -5.85 21.87
CA ARG A 960 -22.00 -6.82 21.02
C ARG A 960 -20.82 -6.18 20.27
N LEU A 961 -19.83 -6.98 19.92
CA LEU A 961 -18.84 -6.64 18.91
C LEU A 961 -19.43 -6.87 17.53
N ARG A 962 -19.06 -6.01 16.58
CA ARG A 962 -19.41 -6.15 15.17
C ARG A 962 -18.21 -5.86 14.28
N ASP A 963 -18.28 -6.34 13.05
CA ASP A 963 -17.29 -6.00 12.03
C ASP A 963 -17.51 -4.59 11.46
N PHE A 964 -16.63 -4.15 10.56
CA PHE A 964 -16.73 -2.81 9.95
C PHE A 964 -17.88 -2.68 8.94
N GLN A 965 -18.56 -3.78 8.64
CA GLN A 965 -19.79 -3.82 7.85
C GLN A 965 -21.06 -3.91 8.72
N GLY A 966 -20.90 -3.97 10.04
CA GLY A 966 -22.00 -4.06 11.00
C GLY A 966 -22.47 -5.47 11.34
N ARG A 967 -21.83 -6.53 10.82
CA ARG A 967 -22.19 -7.92 11.11
C ARG A 967 -21.75 -8.28 12.53
N PRO A 968 -22.60 -8.94 13.33
CA PRO A 968 -22.24 -9.29 14.70
C PRO A 968 -21.11 -10.32 14.74
N LEU A 969 -20.12 -10.08 15.60
CA LEU A 969 -19.01 -11.01 15.86
C LEU A 969 -19.25 -11.80 17.15
N ASN A 970 -19.42 -11.10 18.27
CA ASN A 970 -19.56 -11.71 19.61
C ASN A 970 -20.50 -10.88 20.50
N GLU A 971 -21.26 -11.52 21.38
CA GLU A 971 -22.00 -10.83 22.44
C GLU A 971 -21.07 -10.36 23.57
N LEU A 972 -21.39 -9.22 24.18
CA LEU A 972 -20.62 -8.64 25.28
C LEU A 972 -21.43 -8.63 26.59
N THR A 973 -20.72 -8.71 27.71
CA THR A 973 -21.35 -8.72 29.03
C THR A 973 -21.67 -7.30 29.50
N VAL A 974 -22.91 -7.09 29.98
CA VAL A 974 -23.35 -5.84 30.61
C VAL A 974 -23.39 -5.99 32.13
N GLU A 975 -22.68 -5.11 32.84
CA GLU A 975 -22.63 -5.04 34.30
C GLU A 975 -23.10 -3.65 34.78
N GLY A 976 -24.39 -3.54 35.09
CA GLY A 976 -24.97 -2.27 35.56
C GLY A 976 -24.95 -1.22 34.44
N ASP A 977 -24.23 -0.12 34.63
CA ASP A 977 -24.06 0.94 33.63
C ASP A 977 -22.85 0.74 32.71
N ALA A 978 -22.23 -0.44 32.73
CA ALA A 978 -21.00 -0.70 32.00
C ALA A 978 -21.04 -1.95 31.12
N VAL A 979 -20.22 -1.94 30.06
CA VAL A 979 -19.96 -3.05 29.16
C VAL A 979 -18.52 -3.52 29.32
N ILE A 980 -18.34 -4.83 29.42
CA ILE A 980 -17.02 -5.47 29.55
C ILE A 980 -16.57 -5.95 28.18
N ILE A 981 -15.38 -5.51 27.76
CA ILE A 981 -14.81 -5.76 26.43
C ILE A 981 -13.40 -6.30 26.64
N ASP A 982 -13.10 -7.49 26.14
CA ASP A 982 -11.75 -8.02 26.15
C ASP A 982 -11.05 -7.58 24.86
N MET A 983 -10.16 -6.58 24.95
CA MET A 983 -9.44 -6.04 23.80
C MET A 983 -8.03 -6.62 23.71
N ALA A 984 -7.63 -7.04 22.51
CA ALA A 984 -6.25 -7.35 22.16
C ALA A 984 -5.41 -6.08 22.00
N GLY A 985 -4.08 -6.22 22.04
CA GLY A 985 -3.17 -5.11 21.73
C GLY A 985 -3.41 -4.60 20.31
N HIS A 986 -3.38 -3.28 20.10
CA HIS A 986 -3.59 -2.62 18.81
C HIS A 986 -4.95 -2.90 18.13
N GLU A 987 -5.93 -3.46 18.85
CA GLU A 987 -7.22 -3.80 18.27
C GLU A 987 -8.09 -2.56 18.02
N ILE A 988 -8.68 -2.49 16.82
CA ILE A 988 -9.81 -1.63 16.50
C ILE A 988 -11.12 -2.42 16.66
N ALA A 989 -12.04 -1.96 17.52
CA ALA A 989 -13.26 -2.69 17.84
C ALA A 989 -14.50 -1.80 17.74
N ASP A 990 -15.52 -2.25 17.00
CA ASP A 990 -16.83 -1.60 16.96
C ASP A 990 -17.77 -2.25 17.99
N VAL A 991 -18.08 -1.50 19.06
CA VAL A 991 -18.93 -1.95 20.17
C VAL A 991 -20.33 -1.38 20.00
N GLU A 992 -21.27 -2.23 19.61
CA GLU A 992 -22.68 -1.86 19.49
C GLU A 992 -23.40 -1.95 20.84
N LEU A 993 -24.17 -0.91 21.17
CA LEU A 993 -24.89 -0.74 22.43
C LEU A 993 -26.40 -0.55 22.17
N ARG A 994 -27.23 -1.12 23.03
CA ARG A 994 -28.70 -0.96 23.03
C ARG A 994 -29.19 -0.46 24.38
N PHE A 995 -30.23 0.38 24.42
CA PHE A 995 -30.68 1.11 25.63
C PHE A 995 -32.19 1.13 25.86
#